data_AF-A0A3M7L1S7-F1
#
_entry.id   AF-A0A3M7L1S7-F1
#
_cell.length_a   1.000
_cell.length_b   1.000
_cell.length_c   1.000
_cell.angle_alpha   90.00
_cell.angle_beta   90.00
_cell.angle_gamma   90.00
#
_symmetry.space_group_name_H-M   'P 1'
#
loop_
_entity.id
_entity.type
_entity.pdbx_description
1 polymer ?
#
loop_
_entity_poly.entity_id
_entity_poly.type
_entity_poly.pdbx_seq_one_letter_code
_entity_poly.pdbx_strand_id
1 'polypeptide(L)'
;MTDLLILANVAAFGTQLLTKQGLTVWGAKVNQLIVAGQYWRLITPAFLHGNLVHLAINCASLNALGGTLEGLSGRERLASVYMVAAVTGNLASFWGSPSVSLGASGAIFGLGGALAIFFYQNRNLYGQRSDFVLRQLGQTLALNVVYGFVSPRIDNWGHLGGLVGGVLAGYLLGPRLSLAETVDGRKAIVDEPPLRLFARDPVILPLPGAEAVRSRLNAVLAGVGEAPSTLISSSPEWKALEAHAVAVQKLHLKDLLSDDARTTALTREAEGLYLDLARQNATPETLQLLLALAEKAGVKTKIDAMFAGQHINTTEDRAVLHVALRAKRNQVITDAGKNVVPEVWEVLDKIKAFSERVRSGEWKGVTGKPIDTVVSIGIGGSALGPLFVHTALATAPEAAAQAGGRKLVFLANVDPVDAVRSLGDLNPETTLAIVVSKTFTTAETMAWLTAALGQEAVAKHMVAVSTNLPAVGAFGIDAANTFGFWDWVGGRYSVSSAVGVLPLSLQYGFGVVRSFLDGMQTMDEHYRTAPPSSNLPLLQGLFNVWNATFLGHPTTAILPYQQSLAHFAPHVQQLSMESNGKGVSLDGTTLNFGAGEIDFGEPGTNGQHSFYQLIHQGRVIPAEFIAIATSQQDVYLEALANKVRASLAAARSNGNALRADEGFNSSTAALLGRFLKQYQPKGPSDGAPALPSALQSA
;
A
#
# COMPACT_ATOMS: atom_id res chain seq x y z
N MET A 1 -3.63 -29.41 -11.43
CA MET A 1 -4.14 -29.45 -12.82
C MET A 1 -3.94 -28.10 -13.49
N THR A 2 -4.18 -27.00 -12.79
CA THR A 2 -3.83 -25.64 -13.25
C THR A 2 -2.39 -25.57 -13.75
N ASP A 3 -1.42 -26.06 -12.95
CA ASP A 3 -0.01 -26.09 -13.36
C ASP A 3 0.25 -26.95 -14.60
N LEU A 4 -0.46 -28.08 -14.74
CA LEU A 4 -0.34 -28.94 -15.92
C LEU A 4 -0.86 -28.25 -17.18
N LEU A 5 -1.97 -27.50 -17.07
CA LEU A 5 -2.49 -26.70 -18.18
C LEU A 5 -1.53 -25.56 -18.53
N ILE A 6 -0.95 -24.88 -17.54
CA ILE A 6 0.06 -23.83 -17.77
C ILE A 6 1.28 -24.43 -18.49
N LEU A 7 1.81 -25.54 -17.99
CA LEU A 7 2.93 -26.26 -18.61
C LEU A 7 2.59 -26.69 -20.05
N ALA A 8 1.37 -27.17 -20.30
CA ALA A 8 0.93 -27.52 -21.65
C ALA A 8 0.91 -26.30 -22.59
N ASN A 9 0.42 -25.15 -22.12
CA ASN A 9 0.42 -23.90 -22.88
C ASN A 9 1.85 -23.40 -23.19
N VAL A 10 2.76 -23.49 -22.21
CA VAL A 10 4.18 -23.13 -22.38
C VAL A 10 4.88 -24.07 -23.36
N ALA A 11 4.67 -25.39 -23.22
CA ALA A 11 5.25 -26.40 -24.10
C ALA A 11 4.72 -26.28 -25.53
N ALA A 12 3.42 -26.02 -25.71
CA ALA A 12 2.83 -25.77 -27.01
C ALA A 12 3.42 -24.52 -27.66
N PHE A 13 3.58 -23.42 -26.91
CA PHE A 13 4.23 -22.21 -27.43
C PHE A 13 5.70 -22.43 -27.81
N GLY A 14 6.47 -23.13 -26.97
CA GLY A 14 7.83 -23.55 -27.33
C GLY A 14 7.87 -24.35 -28.64
N THR A 15 6.91 -25.25 -28.83
CA THR A 15 6.76 -26.02 -30.07
C THR A 15 6.36 -25.15 -31.26
N GLN A 16 5.50 -24.12 -31.07
CA GLN A 16 5.18 -23.14 -32.12
C GLN A 16 6.45 -22.39 -32.59
N LEU A 17 7.37 -22.06 -31.68
CA LEU A 17 8.63 -21.42 -32.03
C LEU A 17 9.58 -22.38 -32.76
N LEU A 18 9.78 -23.60 -32.24
CA LEU A 18 10.67 -24.60 -32.83
C LEU A 18 10.24 -25.02 -34.25
N THR A 19 8.94 -25.08 -34.50
CA THR A 19 8.37 -25.47 -35.80
C THR A 19 8.18 -24.29 -36.76
N LYS A 20 8.69 -23.09 -36.43
CA LYS A 20 8.47 -21.86 -37.21
C LYS A 20 6.97 -21.65 -37.53
N GLN A 21 6.12 -21.75 -36.51
CA GLN A 21 4.66 -21.67 -36.57
C GLN A 21 3.97 -22.86 -37.25
N GLY A 22 4.67 -23.95 -37.57
CA GLY A 22 4.07 -25.18 -38.10
C GLY A 22 2.96 -25.75 -37.20
N LEU A 23 3.16 -25.74 -35.88
CA LEU A 23 2.11 -26.15 -34.93
C LEU A 23 0.89 -25.23 -34.96
N THR A 24 1.09 -23.92 -35.20
CA THR A 24 0.00 -22.95 -35.36
C THR A 24 -0.84 -23.26 -36.60
N VAL A 25 -0.18 -23.52 -37.73
CA VAL A 25 -0.87 -23.89 -38.98
C VAL A 25 -1.66 -25.20 -38.81
N TRP A 26 -1.11 -26.17 -38.08
CA TRP A 26 -1.76 -27.45 -37.83
C TRP A 26 -2.93 -27.37 -36.83
N GLY A 27 -2.83 -26.53 -35.80
CA GLY A 27 -3.74 -26.56 -34.65
C GLY A 27 -4.65 -25.35 -34.47
N ALA A 28 -4.44 -24.24 -35.17
CA ALA A 28 -5.33 -23.08 -35.06
C ALA A 28 -6.73 -23.40 -35.61
N LYS A 29 -7.75 -22.71 -35.11
CA LYS A 29 -9.12 -22.89 -35.58
C LYS A 29 -9.24 -22.26 -36.96
N VAL A 30 -9.65 -23.05 -37.95
CA VAL A 30 -9.87 -22.64 -39.34
C VAL A 30 -11.14 -23.34 -39.85
N ASN A 31 -12.18 -22.58 -40.19
CA ASN A 31 -13.50 -23.13 -40.50
C ASN A 31 -13.46 -24.17 -41.63
N GLN A 32 -12.80 -23.84 -42.73
CA GLN A 32 -12.73 -24.71 -43.91
C GLN A 32 -12.09 -26.07 -43.60
N LEU A 33 -11.06 -26.07 -42.74
CA LEU A 33 -10.36 -27.30 -42.37
C LEU A 33 -11.16 -28.13 -41.36
N ILE A 34 -11.93 -27.49 -40.48
CA ILE A 34 -12.87 -28.19 -39.59
C ILE A 34 -13.96 -28.88 -40.42
N VAL A 35 -14.53 -28.20 -41.42
CA VAL A 35 -15.51 -28.79 -42.36
C VAL A 35 -14.90 -29.95 -43.16
N ALA A 36 -13.61 -29.87 -43.49
CA ALA A 36 -12.87 -30.94 -44.15
C ALA A 36 -12.48 -32.11 -43.21
N GLY A 37 -12.99 -32.15 -41.98
CA GLY A 37 -12.79 -33.25 -41.03
C GLY A 37 -11.66 -33.07 -40.01
N GLN A 38 -11.00 -31.90 -39.96
CA GLN A 38 -9.92 -31.63 -39.00
C GLN A 38 -10.47 -31.20 -37.62
N TYR A 39 -11.25 -32.07 -36.97
CA TYR A 39 -11.99 -31.74 -35.74
C TYR A 39 -11.12 -31.43 -34.52
N TRP A 40 -9.84 -31.84 -34.51
CA TRP A 40 -8.91 -31.49 -33.43
C TRP A 40 -8.73 -29.97 -33.28
N ARG A 41 -9.00 -29.21 -34.36
CA ARG A 41 -9.01 -27.73 -34.37
C ARG A 41 -10.12 -27.11 -33.53
N LEU A 42 -10.98 -27.90 -32.89
CA LEU A 42 -11.91 -27.45 -31.85
C LEU A 42 -11.29 -27.49 -30.44
N ILE A 43 -10.15 -28.17 -30.26
CA ILE A 43 -9.48 -28.35 -28.97
C ILE A 43 -8.12 -27.68 -28.97
N THR A 44 -7.30 -27.96 -29.99
CA THR A 44 -5.92 -27.49 -30.07
C THR A 44 -5.72 -25.97 -30.01
N PRO A 45 -6.65 -25.09 -30.48
CA PRO A 45 -6.46 -23.64 -30.39
C PRO A 45 -6.31 -23.14 -28.95
N ALA A 46 -6.91 -23.84 -27.97
CA ALA A 46 -6.85 -23.45 -26.56
C ALA A 46 -5.43 -23.49 -25.98
N PHE A 47 -4.47 -24.11 -26.68
CA PHE A 47 -3.07 -24.22 -26.24
C PHE A 47 -2.10 -23.38 -27.06
N LEU A 48 -2.57 -22.70 -28.11
CA LEU A 48 -1.73 -21.96 -29.06
C LEU A 48 -1.75 -20.47 -28.78
N HIS A 49 -0.61 -19.80 -28.93
CA HIS A 49 -0.48 -18.37 -28.68
C HIS A 49 0.22 -17.64 -29.83
N GLY A 50 -0.19 -16.39 -30.05
CA GLY A 50 0.32 -15.56 -31.16
C GLY A 50 1.65 -14.88 -30.85
N ASN A 51 1.94 -14.62 -29.57
CA ASN A 51 3.19 -14.03 -29.10
C ASN A 51 3.37 -14.29 -27.59
N LEU A 52 4.54 -13.93 -27.06
CA LEU A 52 4.89 -14.15 -25.66
C LEU A 52 3.98 -13.41 -24.67
N VAL A 53 3.58 -12.17 -25.00
CA VAL A 53 2.68 -11.37 -24.14
C VAL A 53 1.31 -12.04 -24.05
N HIS A 54 0.79 -12.53 -25.18
CA HIS A 54 -0.47 -13.27 -25.23
C HIS A 54 -0.41 -14.56 -24.40
N LEU A 55 0.71 -15.30 -24.44
CA LEU A 55 0.94 -16.45 -23.56
C LEU A 55 0.97 -16.04 -22.08
N ALA A 56 1.75 -15.02 -21.73
CA ALA A 56 1.94 -14.60 -20.35
C ALA A 56 0.62 -14.18 -19.68
N ILE A 57 -0.21 -13.39 -20.39
CA ILE A 57 -1.52 -12.97 -19.89
C ILE A 57 -2.46 -14.17 -19.70
N ASN A 58 -2.49 -15.12 -20.64
CA ASN A 58 -3.31 -16.33 -20.50
C ASN A 58 -2.83 -17.21 -19.35
N CYS A 59 -1.52 -17.41 -19.18
CA CYS A 59 -0.97 -18.18 -18.06
C CYS A 59 -1.26 -17.53 -16.71
N ALA A 60 -1.13 -16.21 -16.60
CA ALA A 60 -1.48 -15.47 -15.39
C ALA A 60 -2.97 -15.59 -15.05
N SER A 61 -3.84 -15.43 -16.06
CA SER A 61 -5.29 -15.55 -15.89
C SER A 61 -5.72 -16.97 -15.54
N LEU A 62 -5.11 -17.97 -16.18
CA LEU A 62 -5.30 -19.39 -15.90
C LEU A 62 -4.83 -19.74 -14.49
N ASN A 63 -3.71 -19.20 -14.01
CA ASN A 63 -3.25 -19.41 -12.64
C ASN A 63 -4.25 -18.84 -11.62
N ALA A 64 -4.73 -17.62 -11.85
CA ALA A 64 -5.66 -16.94 -10.95
C ALA A 64 -7.02 -17.66 -10.86
N LEU A 65 -7.69 -17.88 -12.01
CA LEU A 65 -9.02 -18.47 -12.05
C LEU A 65 -8.98 -19.99 -11.90
N GLY A 66 -8.01 -20.65 -12.53
CA GLY A 66 -7.81 -22.10 -12.46
C GLY A 66 -7.43 -22.56 -11.05
N GLY A 67 -6.47 -21.90 -10.40
CA GLY A 67 -6.07 -22.25 -9.03
C GLY A 67 -7.22 -22.10 -8.04
N THR A 68 -8.01 -21.04 -8.19
CA THR A 68 -9.22 -20.82 -7.37
C THR A 68 -10.27 -21.91 -7.60
N LEU A 69 -10.62 -22.20 -8.86
CA LEU A 69 -11.62 -23.22 -9.18
C LEU A 69 -11.16 -24.63 -8.80
N GLU A 70 -9.87 -24.94 -8.97
CA GLU A 70 -9.27 -26.21 -8.56
C GLU A 70 -9.33 -26.41 -7.05
N GLY A 71 -9.05 -25.36 -6.26
CA GLY A 71 -9.18 -25.41 -4.80
C GLY A 71 -10.63 -25.68 -4.35
N LEU A 72 -11.60 -25.09 -5.04
CA LEU A 72 -13.03 -25.23 -4.71
C LEU A 72 -13.64 -26.55 -5.19
N SER A 73 -13.27 -27.02 -6.37
CA SER A 73 -13.96 -28.12 -7.06
C SER A 73 -13.10 -29.38 -7.25
N GLY A 74 -11.78 -29.26 -7.24
CA GLY A 74 -10.84 -30.34 -7.52
C GLY A 74 -10.34 -30.36 -8.96
N ARG A 75 -9.30 -31.16 -9.17
CA ARG A 75 -8.56 -31.22 -10.43
C ARG A 75 -9.37 -31.81 -11.59
N GLU A 76 -10.23 -32.78 -11.31
CA GLU A 76 -11.04 -33.48 -12.31
C GLU A 76 -12.14 -32.58 -12.88
N ARG A 77 -12.78 -31.81 -11.99
CA ARG A 77 -13.80 -30.82 -12.34
C ARG A 77 -13.20 -29.64 -13.10
N LEU A 78 -12.05 -29.12 -12.64
CA LEU A 78 -11.32 -28.08 -13.37
C LEU A 78 -11.00 -28.54 -14.81
N ALA A 79 -10.43 -29.73 -14.98
CA ALA A 79 -10.08 -30.24 -16.31
C ALA A 79 -11.32 -30.36 -17.22
N SER A 80 -12.43 -30.85 -16.68
CA SER A 80 -13.68 -30.99 -17.41
C SER A 80 -14.24 -29.64 -17.85
N VAL A 81 -14.28 -28.66 -16.94
CA VAL A 81 -14.74 -27.29 -17.25
C VAL A 81 -13.85 -26.65 -18.32
N TYR A 82 -12.52 -26.74 -18.16
CA TYR A 82 -11.58 -26.16 -19.11
C TYR A 82 -11.75 -26.74 -20.52
N MET A 83 -11.89 -28.07 -20.63
CA MET A 83 -12.06 -28.76 -21.92
C MET A 83 -13.41 -28.46 -22.57
N VAL A 84 -14.50 -28.47 -21.80
CA VAL A 84 -15.83 -28.11 -22.31
C VAL A 84 -15.84 -26.65 -22.79
N ALA A 85 -15.29 -25.73 -22.01
CA ALA A 85 -15.18 -24.32 -22.38
C ALA A 85 -14.31 -24.11 -23.64
N ALA A 86 -13.20 -24.84 -23.77
CA ALA A 86 -12.36 -24.80 -24.97
C ALA A 86 -13.13 -25.21 -26.24
N VAL A 87 -13.84 -26.35 -26.18
CA VAL A 87 -14.60 -26.86 -27.34
C VAL A 87 -15.78 -25.98 -27.67
N THR A 88 -16.58 -25.60 -26.67
CA THR A 88 -17.76 -24.73 -26.88
C THR A 88 -17.37 -23.34 -27.37
N GLY A 89 -16.27 -22.77 -26.86
CA GLY A 89 -15.69 -21.54 -27.38
C GLY A 89 -15.30 -21.67 -28.86
N ASN A 90 -14.55 -22.71 -29.23
CA ASN A 90 -14.16 -22.91 -30.63
C ASN A 90 -15.35 -23.24 -31.56
N LEU A 91 -16.40 -23.90 -31.07
CA LEU A 91 -17.65 -24.11 -31.81
C LEU A 91 -18.42 -22.81 -32.02
N ALA A 92 -18.54 -21.97 -31.00
CA ALA A 92 -19.16 -20.65 -31.13
C ALA A 92 -18.36 -19.76 -32.09
N SER A 93 -17.03 -19.77 -31.99
CA SER A 93 -16.14 -19.11 -32.96
C SER A 93 -16.31 -19.67 -34.37
N PHE A 94 -16.49 -20.99 -34.54
CA PHE A 94 -16.72 -21.61 -35.84
C PHE A 94 -17.97 -21.06 -36.54
N TRP A 95 -19.08 -20.89 -35.80
CA TRP A 95 -20.30 -20.32 -36.37
C TRP A 95 -20.31 -18.80 -36.45
N GLY A 96 -19.71 -18.11 -35.48
CA GLY A 96 -19.79 -16.65 -35.37
C GLY A 96 -18.66 -15.87 -36.04
N SER A 97 -17.54 -16.54 -36.36
CA SER A 97 -16.35 -15.88 -36.90
C SER A 97 -15.71 -16.69 -38.03
N PRO A 98 -15.53 -16.12 -39.24
CA PRO A 98 -14.78 -16.78 -40.31
C PRO A 98 -13.26 -16.71 -40.09
N SER A 99 -12.79 -15.89 -39.15
CA SER A 99 -11.38 -15.65 -38.89
C SER A 99 -10.67 -16.85 -38.26
N VAL A 100 -9.36 -16.92 -38.50
CA VAL A 100 -8.46 -17.84 -37.78
C VAL A 100 -8.40 -17.44 -36.32
N SER A 101 -8.51 -18.39 -35.40
CA SER A 101 -8.51 -18.14 -33.96
C SER A 101 -7.58 -19.10 -33.21
N LEU A 102 -6.95 -18.59 -32.16
CA LEU A 102 -6.07 -19.30 -31.23
C LEU A 102 -5.99 -18.55 -29.89
N GLY A 103 -5.77 -19.28 -28.81
CA GLY A 103 -5.60 -18.75 -27.46
C GLY A 103 -6.42 -19.50 -26.43
N ALA A 104 -5.89 -19.60 -25.21
CA ALA A 104 -6.57 -20.21 -24.06
C ALA A 104 -7.76 -19.38 -23.53
N SER A 105 -7.90 -18.13 -23.99
CA SER A 105 -8.82 -17.15 -23.43
C SER A 105 -10.29 -17.60 -23.39
N GLY A 106 -10.79 -18.30 -24.42
CA GLY A 106 -12.16 -18.87 -24.38
C GLY A 106 -12.35 -19.87 -23.24
N ALA A 107 -11.38 -20.75 -23.01
CA ALA A 107 -11.42 -21.70 -21.90
C ALA A 107 -11.33 -20.98 -20.54
N ILE A 108 -10.53 -19.92 -20.44
CA ILE A 108 -10.38 -19.10 -19.23
C ILE A 108 -11.66 -18.34 -18.89
N PHE A 109 -12.36 -17.79 -19.89
CA PHE A 109 -13.70 -17.22 -19.70
C PHE A 109 -14.69 -18.27 -19.16
N GLY A 110 -14.57 -19.51 -19.60
CA GLY A 110 -15.32 -20.63 -19.03
C GLY A 110 -15.01 -20.91 -17.57
N LEU A 111 -13.76 -20.78 -17.13
CA LEU A 111 -13.41 -20.87 -15.71
C LEU A 111 -14.10 -19.76 -14.89
N GLY A 112 -14.14 -18.54 -15.43
CA GLY A 112 -14.89 -17.42 -14.83
C GLY A 112 -16.40 -17.72 -14.72
N GLY A 113 -16.99 -18.30 -15.77
CA GLY A 113 -18.39 -18.76 -15.78
C GLY A 113 -18.66 -19.85 -14.74
N ALA A 114 -17.77 -20.82 -14.62
CA ALA A 114 -17.86 -21.90 -13.62
C ALA A 114 -17.75 -21.38 -12.18
N LEU A 115 -16.88 -20.39 -11.93
CA LEU A 115 -16.80 -19.72 -10.63
C LEU A 115 -18.07 -18.93 -10.31
N ALA A 116 -18.62 -18.21 -11.30
CA ALA A 116 -19.86 -17.48 -11.13
C ALA A 116 -21.02 -18.42 -10.74
N ILE A 117 -21.20 -19.53 -11.48
CA ILE A 117 -22.28 -20.47 -11.14
C ILE A 117 -22.05 -21.17 -9.79
N PHE A 118 -20.81 -21.46 -9.42
CA PHE A 118 -20.47 -22.00 -8.10
C PHE A 118 -20.91 -21.05 -6.97
N PHE A 119 -20.51 -19.78 -7.01
CA PHE A 119 -20.89 -18.82 -5.96
C PHE A 119 -22.38 -18.51 -5.98
N TYR A 120 -23.03 -18.58 -7.14
CA TYR A 120 -24.48 -18.46 -7.24
C TYR A 120 -25.21 -19.64 -6.58
N GLN A 121 -24.84 -20.88 -6.89
CA GLN A 121 -25.45 -22.09 -6.34
C GLN A 121 -25.21 -22.25 -4.84
N ASN A 122 -24.04 -21.81 -4.36
CA ASN A 122 -23.61 -21.95 -2.97
C ASN A 122 -23.81 -20.67 -2.15
N ARG A 123 -24.62 -19.73 -2.64
CA ARG A 123 -24.82 -18.41 -2.04
C ARG A 123 -25.26 -18.46 -0.58
N ASN A 124 -26.07 -19.47 -0.22
CA ASN A 124 -26.56 -19.66 1.15
C ASN A 124 -25.44 -20.01 2.16
N LEU A 125 -24.36 -20.66 1.70
CA LEU A 125 -23.22 -21.03 2.55
C LEU A 125 -22.19 -19.90 2.65
N TYR A 126 -21.96 -19.18 1.55
CA TYR A 126 -20.91 -18.16 1.48
C TYR A 126 -21.43 -16.72 1.71
N GLY A 127 -22.75 -16.51 1.78
CA GLY A 127 -23.37 -15.23 2.15
C GLY A 127 -22.85 -14.04 1.33
N GLN A 128 -22.50 -12.96 2.02
CA GLN A 128 -22.02 -11.71 1.41
C GLN A 128 -20.76 -11.89 0.55
N ARG A 129 -19.94 -12.91 0.81
CA ARG A 129 -18.76 -13.22 -0.01
C ARG A 129 -19.15 -13.61 -1.43
N SER A 130 -20.24 -14.36 -1.61
CA SER A 130 -20.77 -14.69 -2.94
C SER A 130 -21.16 -13.43 -3.69
N ASP A 131 -21.84 -12.50 -3.02
CA ASP A 131 -22.32 -11.25 -3.64
C ASP A 131 -21.16 -10.38 -4.10
N PHE A 132 -20.13 -10.27 -3.27
CA PHE A 132 -18.91 -9.56 -3.63
C PHE A 132 -18.22 -10.19 -4.86
N VAL A 133 -17.99 -11.51 -4.83
CA VAL A 133 -17.29 -12.22 -5.91
C VAL A 133 -18.10 -12.19 -7.22
N LEU A 134 -19.42 -12.39 -7.15
CA LEU A 134 -20.30 -12.32 -8.33
C LEU A 134 -20.30 -10.93 -8.97
N ARG A 135 -20.29 -9.86 -8.15
CA ARG A 135 -20.18 -8.48 -8.66
C ARG A 135 -18.83 -8.23 -9.33
N GLN A 136 -17.73 -8.65 -8.71
CA GLN A 136 -16.38 -8.49 -9.26
C GLN A 136 -16.23 -9.27 -10.57
N LEU A 137 -16.61 -10.56 -10.59
CA LEU A 137 -16.58 -11.38 -11.81
C LEU A 137 -17.46 -10.78 -12.91
N GLY A 138 -18.66 -10.31 -12.58
CA GLY A 138 -19.55 -9.66 -13.53
C GLY A 138 -18.95 -8.39 -14.14
N GLN A 139 -18.34 -7.53 -13.32
CA GLN A 139 -17.65 -6.32 -13.78
C GLN A 139 -16.46 -6.65 -14.68
N THR A 140 -15.61 -7.61 -14.28
CA THR A 140 -14.46 -8.03 -15.09
C THR A 140 -14.90 -8.62 -16.43
N LEU A 141 -15.90 -9.50 -16.45
CA LEU A 141 -16.42 -10.08 -17.69
C LEU A 141 -17.05 -9.00 -18.59
N ALA A 142 -17.82 -8.07 -18.02
CA ALA A 142 -18.42 -6.97 -18.77
C ALA A 142 -17.36 -6.06 -19.41
N LEU A 143 -16.33 -5.66 -18.64
CA LEU A 143 -15.22 -4.85 -19.14
C LEU A 143 -14.46 -5.55 -20.27
N ASN A 144 -14.22 -6.86 -20.14
CA ASN A 144 -13.53 -7.61 -21.19
C ASN A 144 -14.37 -7.75 -22.46
N VAL A 145 -15.69 -7.90 -22.34
CA VAL A 145 -16.60 -7.89 -23.50
C VAL A 145 -16.56 -6.52 -24.20
N VAL A 146 -16.63 -5.42 -23.44
CA VAL A 146 -16.53 -4.05 -23.99
C VAL A 146 -15.20 -3.84 -24.71
N TYR A 147 -14.08 -4.24 -24.09
CA TYR A 147 -12.76 -4.17 -24.71
C TYR A 147 -12.66 -5.03 -25.98
N GLY A 148 -13.31 -6.20 -25.98
CA GLY A 148 -13.43 -7.10 -27.13
C GLY A 148 -14.14 -6.47 -28.34
N PHE A 149 -15.09 -5.57 -28.15
CA PHE A 149 -15.74 -4.84 -29.26
C PHE A 149 -14.86 -3.74 -29.85
N VAL A 150 -13.88 -3.24 -29.11
CA VAL A 150 -12.97 -2.16 -29.54
C VAL A 150 -11.72 -2.72 -30.23
N SER A 151 -11.37 -3.99 -30.00
CA SER A 151 -10.20 -4.64 -30.58
C SER A 151 -10.60 -5.70 -31.63
N PRO A 152 -10.45 -5.42 -32.94
CA PRO A 152 -10.85 -6.36 -34.01
C PRO A 152 -10.00 -7.64 -34.07
N ARG A 153 -8.97 -7.76 -33.21
CA ARG A 153 -8.13 -8.96 -33.08
C ARG A 153 -8.63 -9.94 -32.00
N ILE A 154 -9.75 -9.65 -31.33
CA ILE A 154 -10.30 -10.47 -30.25
C ILE A 154 -11.48 -11.31 -30.76
N ASP A 155 -11.46 -12.61 -30.46
CA ASP A 155 -12.52 -13.54 -30.81
C ASP A 155 -13.63 -13.56 -29.75
N ASN A 156 -14.55 -12.58 -29.86
CA ASN A 156 -15.67 -12.44 -28.91
C ASN A 156 -16.62 -13.64 -28.91
N TRP A 157 -16.78 -14.33 -30.05
CA TRP A 157 -17.58 -15.55 -30.14
C TRP A 157 -16.93 -16.70 -29.37
N GLY A 158 -15.60 -16.81 -29.47
CA GLY A 158 -14.81 -17.74 -28.64
C GLY A 158 -14.99 -17.50 -27.14
N HIS A 159 -14.95 -16.25 -26.70
CA HIS A 159 -15.15 -15.88 -25.29
C HIS A 159 -16.57 -16.15 -24.81
N LEU A 160 -17.57 -15.77 -25.59
CA LEU A 160 -18.98 -16.00 -25.24
C LEU A 160 -19.31 -17.50 -25.17
N GLY A 161 -18.88 -18.28 -26.17
CA GLY A 161 -19.07 -19.73 -26.19
C GLY A 161 -18.38 -20.42 -25.02
N GLY A 162 -17.15 -20.00 -24.71
CA GLY A 162 -16.40 -20.53 -23.58
C GLY A 162 -17.05 -20.20 -22.23
N LEU A 163 -17.55 -18.97 -22.06
CA LEU A 163 -18.29 -18.55 -20.86
C LEU A 163 -19.54 -19.41 -20.66
N VAL A 164 -20.37 -19.57 -21.69
CA VAL A 164 -21.59 -20.39 -21.64
C VAL A 164 -21.26 -21.86 -21.35
N GLY A 165 -20.27 -22.42 -22.05
CA GLY A 165 -19.82 -23.79 -21.80
C GLY A 165 -19.30 -24.00 -20.39
N GLY A 166 -18.57 -23.02 -19.84
CA GLY A 166 -18.10 -23.04 -18.46
C GLY A 166 -19.21 -22.95 -17.42
N VAL A 167 -20.22 -22.10 -17.64
CA VAL A 167 -21.43 -22.05 -16.78
C VAL A 167 -22.17 -23.37 -16.80
N LEU A 168 -22.38 -23.97 -17.98
CA LEU A 168 -23.08 -25.26 -18.10
C LEU A 168 -22.29 -26.40 -17.46
N ALA A 169 -20.99 -26.49 -17.72
CA ALA A 169 -20.12 -27.50 -17.11
C ALA A 169 -20.03 -27.31 -15.58
N GLY A 170 -19.90 -26.07 -15.11
CA GLY A 170 -19.91 -25.73 -13.69
C GLY A 170 -21.25 -26.04 -13.02
N TYR A 171 -22.37 -25.79 -13.68
CA TYR A 171 -23.70 -26.13 -13.16
C TYR A 171 -23.88 -27.64 -13.01
N LEU A 172 -23.49 -28.41 -14.03
CA LEU A 172 -23.72 -29.85 -14.10
C LEU A 172 -22.76 -30.66 -13.23
N LEU A 173 -21.47 -30.29 -13.25
CA LEU A 173 -20.40 -31.05 -12.61
C LEU A 173 -19.87 -30.37 -11.35
N GLY A 174 -20.03 -29.06 -11.21
CA GLY A 174 -19.44 -28.28 -10.12
C GLY A 174 -20.10 -28.55 -8.76
N PRO A 175 -19.41 -28.23 -7.65
CA PRO A 175 -19.93 -28.56 -6.35
C PRO A 175 -21.20 -27.79 -6.01
N ARG A 176 -22.21 -28.51 -5.54
CA ARG A 176 -23.44 -27.92 -4.98
C ARG A 176 -23.54 -28.35 -3.53
N LEU A 177 -23.04 -27.48 -2.67
CA LEU A 177 -22.83 -27.74 -1.28
C LEU A 177 -24.10 -27.44 -0.48
N SER A 178 -24.51 -28.38 0.36
CA SER A 178 -25.61 -28.23 1.30
C SER A 178 -25.14 -28.64 2.70
N LEU A 179 -25.76 -28.04 3.73
CA LEU A 179 -25.54 -28.45 5.11
C LEU A 179 -26.59 -29.52 5.45
N ALA A 180 -26.13 -30.74 5.74
CA ALA A 180 -26.97 -31.85 6.16
C ALA A 180 -26.64 -32.25 7.60
N GLU A 181 -27.55 -32.97 8.25
CA GLU A 181 -27.32 -33.60 9.55
C GLU A 181 -27.18 -35.11 9.33
N THR A 182 -26.12 -35.70 9.88
CA THR A 182 -25.90 -37.16 9.81
C THR A 182 -26.83 -37.88 10.78
N VAL A 183 -26.98 -39.20 10.61
CA VAL A 183 -27.79 -40.06 11.49
C VAL A 183 -27.39 -39.95 12.97
N ASP A 184 -26.14 -39.58 13.25
CA ASP A 184 -25.60 -39.40 14.61
C ASP A 184 -25.75 -37.95 15.14
N GLY A 185 -26.52 -37.09 14.47
CA GLY A 185 -26.74 -35.68 14.88
C GLY A 185 -25.58 -34.73 14.59
N ARG A 186 -24.60 -35.12 13.75
CA ARG A 186 -23.46 -34.26 13.38
C ARG A 186 -23.77 -33.50 12.10
N LYS A 187 -23.33 -32.23 12.01
CA LYS A 187 -23.45 -31.45 10.77
C LYS A 187 -22.45 -31.96 9.75
N ALA A 188 -22.83 -32.03 8.48
CA ALA A 188 -21.96 -32.39 7.37
C ALA A 188 -22.18 -31.44 6.18
N ILE A 189 -21.12 -31.18 5.43
CA ILE A 189 -21.23 -30.53 4.12
C ILE A 189 -21.32 -31.63 3.07
N VAL A 190 -22.42 -31.67 2.33
CA VAL A 190 -22.66 -32.66 1.29
C VAL A 190 -22.51 -31.98 -0.07
N ASP A 191 -21.82 -32.64 -0.99
CA ASP A 191 -21.66 -32.18 -2.37
C ASP A 191 -22.63 -32.93 -3.30
N GLU A 192 -23.64 -32.22 -3.80
CA GLU A 192 -24.76 -32.78 -4.56
C GLU A 192 -24.88 -32.18 -5.96
N PRO A 193 -23.86 -32.36 -6.83
CA PRO A 193 -23.92 -31.86 -8.21
C PRO A 193 -25.06 -32.57 -8.98
N PRO A 194 -25.67 -31.91 -9.99
CA PRO A 194 -26.69 -32.54 -10.83
C PRO A 194 -26.20 -33.83 -11.52
N LEU A 195 -24.96 -33.85 -11.99
CA LEU A 195 -24.26 -35.06 -12.41
C LEU A 195 -23.30 -35.47 -11.29
N ARG A 196 -23.53 -36.64 -10.68
CA ARG A 196 -22.69 -37.18 -9.59
C ARG A 196 -21.26 -37.59 -9.99
N LEU A 197 -20.81 -37.18 -11.18
CA LEU A 197 -19.43 -37.31 -11.60
C LEU A 197 -18.54 -36.39 -10.75
N PHE A 198 -17.50 -36.98 -10.14
CA PHE A 198 -16.56 -36.28 -9.24
C PHE A 198 -17.22 -35.69 -7.98
N ALA A 199 -18.44 -36.12 -7.62
CA ALA A 199 -19.06 -35.78 -6.34
C ALA A 199 -18.17 -36.24 -5.20
N ARG A 200 -17.91 -35.35 -4.25
CA ARG A 200 -17.09 -35.69 -3.08
C ARG A 200 -17.95 -36.30 -1.97
N ASP A 201 -17.33 -37.19 -1.21
CA ASP A 201 -17.98 -37.76 -0.03
C ASP A 201 -18.38 -36.67 0.98
N PRO A 202 -19.49 -36.85 1.71
CA PRO A 202 -19.91 -35.93 2.76
C PRO A 202 -18.79 -35.65 3.76
N VAL A 203 -18.58 -34.38 4.02
CA VAL A 203 -17.56 -33.91 4.94
C VAL A 203 -18.21 -33.63 6.28
N ILE A 204 -18.07 -34.57 7.22
CA ILE A 204 -18.62 -34.45 8.59
C ILE A 204 -17.85 -33.35 9.34
N LEU A 205 -18.58 -32.48 10.02
CA LEU A 205 -18.04 -31.41 10.85
C LEU A 205 -18.02 -31.84 12.33
N PRO A 206 -16.90 -31.60 13.03
CA PRO A 206 -15.63 -31.04 12.54
C PRO A 206 -14.82 -32.04 11.69
N LEU A 207 -14.02 -31.51 10.74
CA LEU A 207 -13.32 -32.27 9.69
C LEU A 207 -12.47 -33.45 10.23
N PRO A 208 -12.58 -34.67 9.67
CA PRO A 208 -11.69 -35.78 10.00
C PRO A 208 -10.25 -35.44 9.61
N GLY A 209 -9.29 -35.62 10.53
CA GLY A 209 -7.91 -35.18 10.33
C GLY A 209 -7.60 -33.80 10.92
N ALA A 210 -8.60 -33.05 11.38
CA ALA A 210 -8.37 -31.91 12.27
C ALA A 210 -7.65 -32.33 13.57
N GLU A 211 -7.76 -33.60 13.98
CA GLU A 211 -7.01 -34.20 15.11
C GLU A 211 -5.55 -34.54 14.77
N ALA A 212 -5.25 -34.98 13.54
CA ALA A 212 -3.88 -35.29 13.11
C ALA A 212 -3.09 -34.02 12.73
N VAL A 213 -3.79 -33.05 12.12
CA VAL A 213 -3.29 -31.68 11.98
C VAL A 213 -3.13 -31.07 13.37
N ARG A 214 -4.09 -31.19 14.30
CA ARG A 214 -3.90 -30.83 15.73
C ARG A 214 -2.73 -31.56 16.36
N SER A 215 -2.45 -32.82 16.06
CA SER A 215 -1.34 -33.58 16.66
C SER A 215 0.02 -33.08 16.18
N ARG A 216 0.18 -32.78 14.90
CA ARG A 216 1.39 -32.13 14.35
C ARG A 216 1.49 -30.66 14.76
N LEU A 217 0.35 -29.96 14.85
CA LEU A 217 0.28 -28.63 15.45
C LEU A 217 0.65 -28.71 16.93
N ASN A 218 0.22 -29.73 17.69
CA ASN A 218 0.50 -29.94 19.11
C ASN A 218 1.96 -30.35 19.36
N ALA A 219 2.63 -30.99 18.40
CA ALA A 219 4.06 -31.26 18.46
C ALA A 219 4.90 -29.99 18.17
N VAL A 220 4.37 -29.08 17.34
CA VAL A 220 4.94 -27.74 17.10
C VAL A 220 4.56 -26.76 18.23
N LEU A 221 3.39 -26.92 18.84
CA LEU A 221 2.85 -26.18 19.99
C LEU A 221 3.28 -26.81 21.33
N ALA A 222 3.99 -27.94 21.34
CA ALA A 222 4.59 -28.49 22.55
C ALA A 222 5.70 -27.57 23.11
N GLY A 223 6.09 -26.54 22.35
CA GLY A 223 6.88 -25.41 22.83
C GLY A 223 6.08 -24.18 23.29
N VAL A 224 4.76 -24.10 23.07
CA VAL A 224 3.91 -22.96 23.46
C VAL A 224 2.49 -23.46 23.78
N GLY A 225 2.24 -23.73 25.06
CA GLY A 225 0.87 -23.94 25.54
C GLY A 225 0.10 -22.62 25.55
N GLU A 226 -1.05 -22.56 24.88
CA GLU A 226 -2.30 -21.94 25.36
C GLU A 226 -3.47 -22.18 24.39
N ALA A 227 -4.69 -22.04 24.90
CA ALA A 227 -6.01 -22.39 24.34
C ALA A 227 -6.35 -21.64 23.01
N PRO A 228 -7.45 -21.99 22.28
CA PRO A 228 -7.86 -21.22 21.10
C PRO A 228 -7.92 -19.72 21.41
N SER A 229 -7.19 -18.92 20.64
CA SER A 229 -7.05 -17.48 20.86
C SER A 229 -8.44 -16.85 20.86
N THR A 230 -8.82 -16.30 22.01
CA THR A 230 -9.99 -15.46 22.12
C THR A 230 -9.60 -14.06 21.63
N LEU A 231 -10.41 -13.46 20.74
CA LEU A 231 -10.15 -12.10 20.23
C LEU A 231 -9.90 -11.14 21.39
N ILE A 232 -9.05 -10.13 21.20
CA ILE A 232 -8.77 -9.13 22.24
C ILE A 232 -10.04 -8.47 22.77
N SER A 233 -11.08 -8.35 21.94
CA SER A 233 -12.41 -7.84 22.30
C SER A 233 -13.17 -8.66 23.34
N SER A 234 -12.75 -9.88 23.63
CA SER A 234 -13.34 -10.73 24.65
C SER A 234 -12.68 -10.56 26.03
N SER A 235 -11.54 -9.87 26.10
CA SER A 235 -10.74 -9.76 27.31
C SER A 235 -11.41 -8.86 28.37
N PRO A 236 -11.12 -9.07 29.67
CA PRO A 236 -11.59 -8.19 30.73
C PRO A 236 -11.15 -6.73 30.54
N GLU A 237 -9.93 -6.48 30.05
CA GLU A 237 -9.38 -5.15 29.81
C GLU A 237 -10.16 -4.39 28.72
N TRP A 238 -10.56 -5.10 27.66
CA TRP A 238 -11.42 -4.52 26.64
C TRP A 238 -12.80 -4.14 27.20
N LYS A 239 -13.43 -5.06 27.94
CA LYS A 239 -14.74 -4.81 28.58
C LYS A 239 -14.68 -3.68 29.60
N ALA A 240 -13.55 -3.54 30.30
CA ALA A 240 -13.31 -2.43 31.21
C ALA A 240 -13.28 -1.10 30.46
N LEU A 241 -12.61 -1.03 29.29
CA LEU A 241 -12.61 0.16 28.44
C LEU A 241 -14.00 0.47 27.85
N GLU A 242 -14.79 -0.53 27.45
CA GLU A 242 -16.18 -0.34 27.02
C GLU A 242 -17.04 0.27 28.13
N ALA A 243 -16.95 -0.28 29.36
CA ALA A 243 -17.66 0.25 30.51
C ALA A 243 -17.19 1.67 30.88
N HIS A 244 -15.87 1.91 30.81
CA HIS A 244 -15.27 3.20 31.09
C HIS A 244 -15.67 4.28 30.08
N ALA A 245 -15.78 3.93 28.80
CA ALA A 245 -16.24 4.84 27.75
C ALA A 245 -17.63 5.41 28.04
N VAL A 246 -18.56 4.61 28.58
CA VAL A 246 -19.90 5.07 28.97
C VAL A 246 -19.83 6.13 30.08
N ALA A 247 -18.87 6.03 31.00
CA ALA A 247 -18.65 7.03 32.04
C ALA A 247 -18.00 8.30 31.48
N VAL A 248 -16.95 8.15 30.66
CA VAL A 248 -16.20 9.26 30.08
C VAL A 248 -17.03 10.09 29.08
N GLN A 249 -17.96 9.48 28.35
CA GLN A 249 -18.87 10.20 27.45
C GLN A 249 -19.75 11.24 28.16
N LYS A 250 -19.93 11.13 29.47
CA LYS A 250 -20.68 12.12 30.28
C LYS A 250 -19.83 13.31 30.70
N LEU A 251 -18.51 13.21 30.56
CA LEU A 251 -17.56 14.26 30.93
C LEU A 251 -17.46 15.27 29.79
N HIS A 252 -17.30 16.54 30.15
CA HIS A 252 -17.07 17.60 29.20
C HIS A 252 -15.59 18.01 29.22
N LEU A 253 -14.97 18.11 28.03
CA LEU A 253 -13.53 18.40 27.92
C LEU A 253 -13.13 19.73 28.59
N LYS A 254 -14.02 20.73 28.57
CA LYS A 254 -13.83 22.01 29.29
C LYS A 254 -13.54 21.80 30.78
N ASP A 255 -14.29 20.91 31.43
CA ASP A 255 -14.14 20.65 32.86
C ASP A 255 -12.85 19.86 33.11
N LEU A 256 -12.56 18.89 32.24
CA LEU A 256 -11.32 18.11 32.27
C LEU A 256 -10.05 18.96 32.08
N LEU A 257 -10.12 20.04 31.32
CA LEU A 257 -9.01 20.99 31.10
C LEU A 257 -8.81 21.98 32.26
N SER A 258 -9.77 22.06 33.19
CA SER A 258 -9.62 22.88 34.40
C SER A 258 -8.74 22.20 35.48
N ASP A 259 -8.45 20.91 35.30
CA ASP A 259 -7.55 20.15 36.18
C ASP A 259 -6.12 20.16 35.62
N ASP A 260 -5.28 21.02 36.22
CA ASP A 260 -3.86 21.16 35.86
C ASP A 260 -3.05 19.88 36.11
N ALA A 261 -3.40 19.12 37.15
CA ALA A 261 -2.72 17.86 37.49
C ALA A 261 -3.01 16.79 36.44
N ARG A 262 -4.27 16.63 36.02
CA ARG A 262 -4.66 15.78 34.89
C ARG A 262 -3.94 16.20 33.61
N THR A 263 -3.98 17.50 33.30
CA THR A 263 -3.40 18.03 32.06
C THR A 263 -1.91 17.70 31.98
N THR A 264 -1.17 17.93 33.08
CA THR A 264 0.24 17.55 33.20
C THR A 264 0.44 16.04 33.07
N ALA A 265 -0.44 15.24 33.69
CA ALA A 265 -0.38 13.78 33.64
C ALA A 265 -0.64 13.20 32.24
N LEU A 266 -1.23 13.95 31.32
CA LEU A 266 -1.49 13.55 29.92
C LEU A 266 -0.56 14.23 28.90
N THR A 267 0.48 14.90 29.36
CA THR A 267 1.53 15.46 28.50
C THR A 267 2.80 14.59 28.56
N ARG A 268 3.46 14.37 27.42
CA ARG A 268 4.78 13.73 27.37
C ARG A 268 5.74 14.52 26.48
N GLU A 269 7.01 14.47 26.82
CA GLU A 269 8.08 15.07 26.03
C GLU A 269 9.24 14.08 25.91
N ALA A 270 9.73 13.87 24.69
CA ALA A 270 10.91 13.06 24.41
C ALA A 270 11.49 13.47 23.06
N GLU A 271 12.82 13.42 22.91
CA GLU A 271 13.51 13.66 21.63
C GLU A 271 13.14 15.00 20.95
N GLY A 272 12.88 16.05 21.76
CA GLY A 272 12.47 17.37 21.27
C GLY A 272 11.03 17.45 20.75
N LEU A 273 10.23 16.41 20.94
CA LEU A 273 8.80 16.37 20.61
C LEU A 273 7.94 16.45 21.87
N TYR A 274 6.92 17.30 21.81
CA TYR A 274 5.92 17.48 22.86
C TYR A 274 4.58 16.89 22.41
N LEU A 275 4.14 15.83 23.08
CA LEU A 275 2.87 15.15 22.84
C LEU A 275 1.85 15.59 23.91
N ASP A 276 0.82 16.32 23.47
CA ASP A 276 -0.27 16.78 24.34
C ASP A 276 -1.52 15.93 24.12
N LEU A 277 -1.82 15.06 25.08
CA LEU A 277 -3.03 14.23 25.09
C LEU A 277 -4.11 14.80 26.03
N ALA A 278 -3.89 15.97 26.63
CA ALA A 278 -4.84 16.53 27.60
C ALA A 278 -6.18 16.94 26.97
N ARG A 279 -6.19 17.19 25.66
CA ARG A 279 -7.38 17.47 24.84
C ARG A 279 -8.12 16.22 24.36
N GLN A 280 -7.69 15.03 24.76
CA GLN A 280 -8.46 13.82 24.58
C GLN A 280 -9.60 13.77 25.60
N ASN A 281 -10.78 13.28 25.19
CA ASN A 281 -11.85 12.97 26.14
C ASN A 281 -11.48 11.70 26.91
N ALA A 282 -10.64 11.88 27.93
CA ALA A 282 -9.99 10.81 28.69
C ALA A 282 -9.55 11.32 30.06
N THR A 283 -9.37 10.39 30.98
CA THR A 283 -8.90 10.58 32.37
C THR A 283 -7.58 9.82 32.59
N PRO A 284 -6.87 10.06 33.70
CA PRO A 284 -5.71 9.23 34.06
C PRO A 284 -6.03 7.73 34.16
N GLU A 285 -7.24 7.38 34.63
CA GLU A 285 -7.75 6.00 34.62
C GLU A 285 -7.88 5.45 33.19
N THR A 286 -8.30 6.27 32.23
CA THR A 286 -8.37 5.87 30.81
C THR A 286 -6.99 5.44 30.31
N LEU A 287 -5.95 6.22 30.63
CA LEU A 287 -4.57 5.87 30.28
C LEU A 287 -4.14 4.56 30.93
N GLN A 288 -4.46 4.34 32.22
CA GLN A 288 -4.13 3.08 32.90
C GLN A 288 -4.81 1.88 32.23
N LEU A 289 -6.09 1.99 31.88
CA LEU A 289 -6.84 0.94 31.20
C LEU A 289 -6.30 0.66 29.79
N LEU A 290 -5.93 1.70 29.04
CA LEU A 290 -5.30 1.54 27.72
C LEU A 290 -3.93 0.85 27.81
N LEU A 291 -3.13 1.19 28.82
CA LEU A 291 -1.85 0.52 29.07
C LEU A 291 -2.05 -0.95 29.46
N ALA A 292 -3.07 -1.26 30.27
CA ALA A 292 -3.43 -2.64 30.61
C ALA A 292 -3.87 -3.43 29.36
N LEU A 293 -4.64 -2.80 28.44
CA LEU A 293 -4.99 -3.42 27.16
C LEU A 293 -3.74 -3.67 26.30
N ALA A 294 -2.80 -2.73 26.27
CA ALA A 294 -1.53 -2.87 25.53
C ALA A 294 -0.68 -4.03 26.08
N GLU A 295 -0.62 -4.16 27.40
CA GLU A 295 0.02 -5.27 28.09
C GLU A 295 -0.65 -6.60 27.73
N LYS A 296 -1.99 -6.66 27.83
CA LYS A 296 -2.76 -7.85 27.46
C LYS A 296 -2.57 -8.26 26.00
N ALA A 297 -2.48 -7.28 25.10
CA ALA A 297 -2.24 -7.50 23.69
C ALA A 297 -0.77 -7.87 23.37
N GLY A 298 0.12 -7.86 24.36
CA GLY A 298 1.54 -8.20 24.21
C GLY A 298 2.30 -7.21 23.32
N VAL A 299 1.92 -5.92 23.33
CA VAL A 299 2.51 -4.91 22.41
C VAL A 299 4.02 -4.83 22.57
N LYS A 300 4.53 -4.80 23.81
CA LYS A 300 5.97 -4.73 24.06
C LYS A 300 6.72 -5.97 23.53
N THR A 301 6.17 -7.16 23.73
CA THR A 301 6.73 -8.40 23.18
C THR A 301 6.75 -8.40 21.66
N LYS A 302 5.70 -7.87 21.00
CA LYS A 302 5.64 -7.73 19.54
C LYS A 302 6.65 -6.72 19.01
N ILE A 303 6.88 -5.63 19.72
CA ILE A 303 7.96 -4.67 19.41
C ILE A 303 9.30 -5.39 19.48
N ASP A 304 9.59 -6.09 20.57
CA ASP A 304 10.87 -6.78 20.74
C ASP A 304 11.07 -7.88 19.67
N ALA A 305 10.02 -8.60 19.31
CA ALA A 305 10.02 -9.56 18.21
C ALA A 305 10.32 -8.91 16.84
N MET A 306 9.73 -7.74 16.56
CA MET A 306 10.02 -6.96 15.35
C MET A 306 11.50 -6.58 15.29
N PHE A 307 12.04 -5.99 16.35
CA PHE A 307 13.43 -5.55 16.41
C PHE A 307 14.44 -6.71 16.41
N ALA A 308 14.03 -7.90 16.87
CA ALA A 308 14.83 -9.12 16.79
C ALA A 308 14.80 -9.77 15.38
N GLY A 309 13.99 -9.23 14.45
CA GLY A 309 13.82 -9.78 13.11
C GLY A 309 13.06 -11.09 13.05
N GLN A 310 12.19 -11.35 14.04
CA GLN A 310 11.25 -12.46 13.94
C GLN A 310 10.28 -12.22 12.78
N HIS A 311 9.81 -13.31 12.17
CA HIS A 311 8.86 -13.27 11.06
C HIS A 311 7.44 -12.94 11.54
N ILE A 312 7.24 -11.71 12.00
CA ILE A 312 5.97 -11.24 12.56
C ILE A 312 4.91 -10.96 11.49
N ASN A 313 5.32 -10.83 10.22
CA ASN A 313 4.40 -10.86 9.08
C ASN A 313 4.12 -12.33 8.73
N THR A 314 3.25 -12.96 9.53
CA THR A 314 3.01 -14.41 9.47
C THR A 314 2.32 -14.87 8.19
N THR A 315 1.52 -14.01 7.55
CA THR A 315 0.79 -14.38 6.32
C THR A 315 1.69 -14.50 5.10
N GLU A 316 2.84 -13.80 5.11
CA GLU A 316 3.84 -13.88 4.04
C GLU A 316 5.14 -14.53 4.49
N ASP A 317 5.21 -14.95 5.76
CA ASP A 317 6.42 -15.48 6.42
C ASP A 317 7.65 -14.57 6.23
N ARG A 318 7.54 -13.31 6.66
CA ARG A 318 8.63 -12.32 6.52
C ARG A 318 8.94 -11.59 7.82
N ALA A 319 10.21 -11.24 7.99
CA ALA A 319 10.62 -10.23 8.94
C ALA A 319 10.08 -8.83 8.56
N VAL A 320 10.01 -7.93 9.53
CA VAL A 320 9.60 -6.53 9.34
C VAL A 320 10.69 -5.62 9.91
N LEU A 321 11.66 -5.24 9.06
CA LEU A 321 12.95 -4.69 9.51
C LEU A 321 13.28 -3.31 8.95
N HIS A 322 12.28 -2.47 8.67
CA HIS A 322 12.51 -1.11 8.18
C HIS A 322 13.38 -0.25 9.13
N VAL A 323 13.47 -0.60 10.42
CA VAL A 323 14.40 -0.01 11.40
C VAL A 323 15.87 -0.29 11.09
N ALA A 324 16.19 -1.40 10.40
CA ALA A 324 17.56 -1.72 9.97
C ALA A 324 18.10 -0.74 8.94
N LEU A 325 17.22 -0.10 8.15
CA LEU A 325 17.59 0.86 7.10
C LEU A 325 18.26 2.13 7.63
N ARG A 326 18.04 2.45 8.91
CA ARG A 326 18.57 3.63 9.60
C ARG A 326 19.46 3.28 10.79
N ALA A 327 19.75 2.00 11.00
CA ALA A 327 20.62 1.49 12.05
C ALA A 327 22.06 2.02 11.93
N LYS A 328 22.74 2.15 13.07
CA LYS A 328 24.17 2.49 13.12
C LYS A 328 24.99 1.33 12.54
N ARG A 329 26.14 1.63 11.93
CA ARG A 329 27.01 0.62 11.27
C ARG A 329 27.36 -0.59 12.14
N ASN A 330 27.51 -0.37 13.45
CA ASN A 330 27.91 -1.38 14.41
C ASN A 330 26.73 -2.12 15.07
N GLN A 331 25.49 -1.76 14.74
CA GLN A 331 24.32 -2.49 15.25
C GLN A 331 24.18 -3.84 14.55
N VAL A 332 23.59 -4.79 15.27
CA VAL A 332 23.30 -6.13 14.77
C VAL A 332 21.79 -6.32 14.78
N ILE A 333 21.23 -6.48 13.60
CA ILE A 333 19.81 -6.80 13.39
C ILE A 333 19.80 -7.98 12.43
N THR A 334 19.16 -9.07 12.83
CA THR A 334 19.25 -10.33 12.10
C THR A 334 17.95 -10.69 11.41
N ASP A 335 18.05 -11.21 10.19
CA ASP A 335 16.98 -11.90 9.48
C ASP A 335 17.45 -13.34 9.21
N ALA A 336 16.67 -14.34 9.62
CA ALA A 336 17.06 -15.76 9.57
C ALA A 336 18.50 -16.05 10.06
N GLY A 337 18.95 -15.36 11.12
CA GLY A 337 20.28 -15.51 11.72
C GLY A 337 21.42 -14.75 11.02
N LYS A 338 21.15 -14.05 9.91
CA LYS A 338 22.13 -13.22 9.19
C LYS A 338 21.99 -11.76 9.57
N ASN A 339 23.08 -11.09 9.95
CA ASN A 339 23.06 -9.65 10.19
C ASN A 339 22.85 -8.89 8.87
N VAL A 340 21.77 -8.11 8.79
CA VAL A 340 21.38 -7.38 7.57
C VAL A 340 21.99 -5.97 7.49
N VAL A 341 22.46 -5.43 8.62
CA VAL A 341 23.00 -4.06 8.71
C VAL A 341 24.19 -3.81 7.77
N PRO A 342 25.16 -4.73 7.59
CA PRO A 342 26.25 -4.54 6.64
C PRO A 342 25.77 -4.33 5.20
N GLU A 343 24.77 -5.09 4.74
CA GLU A 343 24.20 -4.95 3.40
C GLU A 343 23.45 -3.62 3.23
N VAL A 344 22.76 -3.17 4.28
CA VAL A 344 22.16 -1.83 4.32
C VAL A 344 23.22 -0.77 4.07
N TRP A 345 24.35 -0.84 4.79
CA TRP A 345 25.41 0.14 4.64
C TRP A 345 26.15 0.06 3.32
N GLU A 346 26.28 -1.12 2.70
CA GLU A 346 26.77 -1.25 1.33
C GLU A 346 25.93 -0.42 0.34
N VAL A 347 24.60 -0.53 0.44
CA VAL A 347 23.69 0.26 -0.41
C VAL A 347 23.77 1.76 -0.08
N LEU A 348 23.82 2.13 1.21
CA LEU A 348 23.94 3.54 1.61
C LEU A 348 25.26 4.16 1.13
N ASP A 349 26.38 3.43 1.23
CA ASP A 349 27.69 3.87 0.74
C ASP A 349 27.71 4.00 -0.78
N LYS A 350 27.08 3.06 -1.48
CA LYS A 350 26.89 3.15 -2.94
C LYS A 350 26.08 4.39 -3.31
N ILE A 351 24.98 4.68 -2.60
CA ILE A 351 24.16 5.88 -2.84
C ILE A 351 24.95 7.15 -2.55
N LYS A 352 25.69 7.19 -1.44
CA LYS A 352 26.56 8.32 -1.10
C LYS A 352 27.54 8.61 -2.24
N ALA A 353 28.34 7.61 -2.63
CA ALA A 353 29.33 7.75 -3.70
C ALA A 353 28.69 8.15 -5.03
N PHE A 354 27.58 7.54 -5.42
CA PHE A 354 26.88 7.88 -6.65
C PHE A 354 26.32 9.31 -6.62
N SER A 355 25.64 9.70 -5.54
CA SER A 355 25.05 11.03 -5.41
C SER A 355 26.11 12.13 -5.41
N GLU A 356 27.27 11.91 -4.77
CA GLU A 356 28.39 12.86 -4.78
C GLU A 356 28.96 13.05 -6.18
N ARG A 357 29.14 11.97 -6.95
CA ARG A 357 29.61 12.03 -8.35
C ARG A 357 28.65 12.78 -9.26
N VAL A 358 27.35 12.59 -9.07
CA VAL A 358 26.32 13.31 -9.84
C VAL A 358 26.28 14.79 -9.46
N ARG A 359 26.36 15.09 -8.16
CA ARG A 359 26.28 16.46 -7.64
C ARG A 359 27.54 17.29 -7.94
N SER A 360 28.70 16.66 -8.01
CA SER A 360 29.97 17.32 -8.39
C SER A 360 30.06 17.62 -9.89
N GLY A 361 29.18 17.04 -10.71
CA GLY A 361 29.23 17.13 -12.18
C GLY A 361 30.23 16.16 -12.83
N GLU A 362 30.82 15.24 -12.06
CA GLU A 362 31.63 14.15 -12.60
C GLU A 362 30.77 13.20 -13.47
N TRP A 363 29.57 12.86 -12.99
CA TRP A 363 28.60 12.14 -13.80
C TRP A 363 27.95 13.06 -14.83
N LYS A 364 28.12 12.70 -16.10
CA LYS A 364 27.62 13.45 -17.25
C LYS A 364 26.61 12.63 -18.03
N GLY A 365 25.62 13.31 -18.58
CA GLY A 365 24.72 12.76 -19.58
C GLY A 365 25.44 12.40 -20.88
N VAL A 366 24.73 11.80 -21.83
CA VAL A 366 25.29 11.37 -23.12
C VAL A 366 25.87 12.53 -23.94
N THR A 367 25.38 13.75 -23.73
CA THR A 367 25.88 14.96 -24.39
C THR A 367 27.06 15.61 -23.67
N GLY A 368 27.55 15.01 -22.58
CA GLY A 368 28.65 15.53 -21.77
C GLY A 368 28.24 16.64 -20.78
N LYS A 369 26.95 16.99 -20.70
CA LYS A 369 26.44 17.96 -19.74
C LYS A 369 26.26 17.34 -18.34
N PRO A 370 26.50 18.10 -17.25
CA PRO A 370 26.22 17.63 -15.90
C PRO A 370 24.71 17.47 -15.69
N ILE A 371 24.34 16.52 -14.83
CA ILE A 371 22.93 16.30 -14.44
C ILE A 371 22.54 17.30 -13.36
N ASP A 372 21.47 18.06 -13.60
CA ASP A 372 20.87 19.01 -12.66
C ASP A 372 19.43 18.65 -12.24
N THR A 373 18.80 17.74 -12.98
CA THR A 373 17.39 17.38 -12.82
C THR A 373 17.27 15.88 -12.59
N VAL A 374 16.44 15.50 -11.62
CA VAL A 374 16.14 14.10 -11.28
C VAL A 374 14.64 13.87 -11.38
N VAL A 375 14.24 12.80 -12.05
CA VAL A 375 12.86 12.33 -12.10
C VAL A 375 12.78 10.98 -11.38
N SER A 376 12.12 10.93 -10.24
CA SER A 376 11.84 9.69 -9.51
C SER A 376 10.50 9.11 -9.96
N ILE A 377 10.52 7.87 -10.43
CA ILE A 377 9.36 7.21 -11.02
C ILE A 377 8.92 6.06 -10.13
N GLY A 378 7.70 6.12 -9.61
CA GLY A 378 7.17 5.09 -8.72
C GLY A 378 5.78 5.43 -8.20
N ILE A 379 5.01 4.43 -7.79
CA ILE A 379 3.64 4.61 -7.28
C ILE A 379 3.52 4.15 -5.82
N GLY A 380 2.57 4.73 -5.09
CA GLY A 380 2.30 4.39 -3.69
C GLY A 380 3.55 4.58 -2.84
N GLY A 381 4.02 3.51 -2.19
CA GLY A 381 5.15 3.59 -1.27
C GLY A 381 6.47 4.00 -1.93
N SER A 382 6.57 3.78 -3.25
CA SER A 382 7.72 4.17 -4.07
C SER A 382 7.78 5.67 -4.40
N ALA A 383 6.72 6.44 -4.11
CA ALA A 383 6.69 7.89 -4.33
C ALA A 383 6.18 8.70 -3.13
N LEU A 384 5.14 8.25 -2.42
CA LEU A 384 4.49 9.05 -1.37
C LEU A 384 5.43 9.47 -0.24
N GLY A 385 6.23 8.53 0.28
CA GLY A 385 7.23 8.83 1.32
C GLY A 385 8.33 9.78 0.83
N PRO A 386 9.02 9.45 -0.28
CA PRO A 386 10.02 10.36 -0.88
C PRO A 386 9.49 11.75 -1.22
N LEU A 387 8.28 11.85 -1.78
CA LEU A 387 7.61 13.11 -2.10
C LEU A 387 7.33 13.91 -0.84
N PHE A 388 6.78 13.27 0.20
CA PHE A 388 6.58 13.90 1.51
C PHE A 388 7.88 14.51 2.05
N VAL A 389 8.97 13.73 2.10
CA VAL A 389 10.25 14.21 2.65
C VAL A 389 10.84 15.30 1.76
N HIS A 390 10.73 15.17 0.44
CA HIS A 390 11.15 16.22 -0.50
C HIS A 390 10.41 17.54 -0.24
N THR A 391 9.08 17.52 -0.13
CA THR A 391 8.29 18.73 0.17
C THR A 391 8.65 19.33 1.52
N ALA A 392 8.86 18.49 2.54
CA ALA A 392 9.23 18.93 3.88
C ALA A 392 10.62 19.60 3.94
N LEU A 393 11.58 19.11 3.16
CA LEU A 393 12.95 19.60 3.14
C LEU A 393 13.17 20.75 2.15
N ALA A 394 12.36 20.87 1.10
CA ALA A 394 12.60 21.82 0.00
C ALA A 394 12.80 23.28 0.46
N THR A 395 12.13 23.69 1.55
CA THR A 395 12.21 25.05 2.10
C THR A 395 13.04 25.16 3.38
N ALA A 396 13.60 24.05 3.89
CA ALA A 396 14.47 24.08 5.06
C ALA A 396 15.82 24.73 4.68
N PRO A 397 16.36 25.70 5.43
CA PRO A 397 17.52 26.50 5.00
C PRO A 397 18.74 25.69 4.57
N GLU A 398 19.13 24.67 5.34
CA GLU A 398 20.27 23.81 5.01
C GLU A 398 20.02 22.99 3.73
N ALA A 399 18.85 22.34 3.63
CA ALA A 399 18.50 21.54 2.46
C ALA A 399 18.33 22.39 1.20
N ALA A 400 17.72 23.57 1.31
CA ALA A 400 17.59 24.53 0.21
C ALA A 400 18.96 25.02 -0.29
N ALA A 401 19.90 25.30 0.61
CA ALA A 401 21.27 25.64 0.24
C ALA A 401 21.96 24.45 -0.47
N GLN A 402 21.79 23.24 0.04
CA GLN A 402 22.35 22.02 -0.57
C GLN A 402 21.68 21.62 -1.89
N ALA A 403 20.43 22.05 -2.14
CA ALA A 403 19.77 21.83 -3.41
C ALA A 403 20.53 22.49 -4.56
N GLY A 404 21.15 23.65 -4.34
CA GLY A 404 22.05 24.28 -5.31
C GLY A 404 21.43 24.51 -6.69
N GLY A 405 20.13 24.79 -6.75
CA GLY A 405 19.37 24.98 -8.01
C GLY A 405 18.96 23.69 -8.72
N ARG A 406 19.30 22.51 -8.17
CA ARG A 406 18.90 21.20 -8.71
C ARG A 406 17.39 20.99 -8.55
N LYS A 407 16.82 20.14 -9.42
CA LYS A 407 15.39 19.83 -9.43
C LYS A 407 15.16 18.35 -9.18
N LEU A 408 14.18 18.04 -8.33
CA LEU A 408 13.65 16.69 -8.13
C LEU A 408 12.16 16.71 -8.45
N VAL A 409 11.74 15.82 -9.34
CA VAL A 409 10.36 15.66 -9.80
C VAL A 409 9.92 14.23 -9.56
N PHE A 410 8.64 14.03 -9.24
CA PHE A 410 8.05 12.72 -9.03
C PHE A 410 7.02 12.43 -10.12
N LEU A 411 7.16 11.27 -10.77
CA LEU A 411 6.20 10.74 -11.74
C LEU A 411 5.58 9.47 -11.16
N ALA A 412 4.30 9.49 -10.85
CA ALA A 412 3.67 8.41 -10.08
C ALA A 412 2.47 7.78 -10.77
N ASN A 413 1.71 8.55 -11.53
CA ASN A 413 0.49 8.07 -12.18
C ASN A 413 0.80 7.54 -13.58
N VAL A 414 0.05 6.51 -13.99
CA VAL A 414 0.10 5.96 -15.36
C VAL A 414 -0.69 6.83 -16.35
N ASP A 415 -1.54 7.73 -15.84
CA ASP A 415 -2.21 8.73 -16.65
C ASP A 415 -1.17 9.59 -17.40
N PRO A 416 -1.23 9.66 -18.75
CA PRO A 416 -0.33 10.47 -19.55
C PRO A 416 -0.26 11.95 -19.14
N VAL A 417 -1.30 12.49 -18.49
CA VAL A 417 -1.29 13.85 -17.95
C VAL A 417 -0.16 14.05 -16.93
N ASP A 418 0.12 13.07 -16.08
CA ASP A 418 1.20 13.17 -15.09
C ASP A 418 2.58 13.18 -15.77
N ALA A 419 2.75 12.38 -16.83
CA ALA A 419 3.95 12.40 -17.66
C ALA A 419 4.14 13.75 -18.34
N VAL A 420 3.10 14.33 -18.94
CA VAL A 420 3.16 15.66 -19.57
C VAL A 420 3.50 16.74 -18.54
N ARG A 421 2.86 16.73 -17.36
CA ARG A 421 3.12 17.74 -16.31
C ARG A 421 4.52 17.62 -15.70
N SER A 422 5.00 16.40 -15.53
CA SER A 422 6.28 16.14 -14.87
C SER A 422 7.48 16.26 -15.82
N LEU A 423 7.30 15.93 -17.11
CA LEU A 423 8.40 15.87 -18.08
C LEU A 423 8.42 17.05 -19.08
N GLY A 424 7.29 17.74 -19.29
CA GLY A 424 7.08 18.67 -20.42
C GLY A 424 8.13 19.79 -20.54
N ASP A 425 8.56 20.36 -19.41
CA ASP A 425 9.52 21.47 -19.37
C ASP A 425 10.96 21.03 -19.04
N LEU A 426 11.21 19.71 -18.93
CA LEU A 426 12.51 19.19 -18.55
C LEU A 426 13.42 19.05 -19.77
N ASN A 427 14.71 19.32 -19.58
CA ASN A 427 15.73 19.07 -20.60
C ASN A 427 16.21 17.61 -20.50
N PRO A 428 15.97 16.75 -21.51
CA PRO A 428 16.43 15.36 -21.48
C PRO A 428 17.95 15.25 -21.25
N GLU A 429 18.75 16.17 -21.82
CA GLU A 429 20.22 16.13 -21.76
C GLU A 429 20.81 16.33 -20.35
N THR A 430 20.05 16.90 -19.41
CA THR A 430 20.49 17.14 -18.02
C THR A 430 19.61 16.41 -16.99
N THR A 431 18.74 15.51 -17.44
CA THR A 431 17.77 14.80 -16.61
C THR A 431 18.20 13.35 -16.35
N LEU A 432 18.17 12.92 -15.09
CA LEU A 432 18.37 11.53 -14.66
C LEU A 432 17.05 10.93 -14.15
N ALA A 433 16.62 9.82 -14.74
CA ALA A 433 15.48 9.05 -14.28
C ALA A 433 15.89 7.97 -13.27
N ILE A 434 15.16 7.89 -12.16
CA ILE A 434 15.25 6.81 -11.17
C ILE A 434 13.99 5.97 -11.27
N VAL A 435 14.11 4.74 -11.75
CA VAL A 435 12.99 3.80 -11.84
C VAL A 435 12.88 3.02 -10.54
N VAL A 436 11.86 3.34 -9.72
CA VAL A 436 11.59 2.69 -8.44
C VAL A 436 10.44 1.71 -8.62
N SER A 437 10.75 0.43 -8.81
CA SER A 437 9.72 -0.58 -9.04
C SER A 437 10.13 -1.98 -8.62
N LYS A 438 9.21 -2.69 -7.96
CA LYS A 438 9.35 -4.12 -7.64
C LYS A 438 9.17 -5.02 -8.88
N THR A 439 8.30 -4.62 -9.80
CA THR A 439 7.94 -5.41 -11.01
C THR A 439 8.62 -4.92 -12.28
N PHE A 440 9.11 -3.69 -12.30
CA PHE A 440 9.94 -3.11 -13.35
C PHE A 440 9.29 -2.99 -14.75
N THR A 441 8.07 -2.41 -14.84
CA THR A 441 7.27 -2.31 -16.08
C THR A 441 7.06 -0.90 -16.65
N THR A 442 7.95 0.08 -16.37
CA THR A 442 7.76 1.49 -16.77
C THR A 442 8.20 1.77 -18.21
N ALA A 443 7.29 2.09 -19.12
CA ALA A 443 7.57 2.23 -20.56
C ALA A 443 7.69 3.70 -21.03
N GLU A 444 6.99 4.61 -20.37
CA GLU A 444 6.75 5.99 -20.83
C GLU A 444 8.00 6.87 -20.71
N THR A 445 8.68 6.89 -19.56
CA THR A 445 9.87 7.73 -19.35
C THR A 445 11.07 7.24 -20.15
N MET A 446 11.20 5.93 -20.33
CA MET A 446 12.21 5.36 -21.21
C MET A 446 11.99 5.86 -22.64
N ALA A 447 10.75 5.77 -23.15
CA ALA A 447 10.42 6.27 -24.47
C ALA A 447 10.71 7.77 -24.63
N TRP A 448 10.45 8.59 -23.62
CA TRP A 448 10.77 10.03 -23.65
C TRP A 448 12.28 10.31 -23.73
N LEU A 449 13.10 9.66 -22.89
CA LEU A 449 14.56 9.84 -22.91
C LEU A 449 15.18 9.30 -24.20
N THR A 450 14.80 8.08 -24.62
CA THR A 450 15.39 7.45 -25.81
C THR A 450 14.92 8.09 -27.10
N ALA A 451 13.70 8.65 -27.16
CA ALA A 451 13.27 9.44 -28.30
C ALA A 451 14.09 10.73 -28.47
N ALA A 452 14.51 11.36 -27.37
CA ALA A 452 15.29 12.59 -27.41
C ALA A 452 16.80 12.36 -27.62
N LEU A 453 17.36 11.30 -27.01
CA LEU A 453 18.81 11.11 -26.85
C LEU A 453 19.33 9.79 -27.44
N GLY A 454 18.47 8.94 -27.99
CA GLY A 454 18.82 7.61 -28.47
C GLY A 454 18.96 6.57 -27.35
N GLN A 455 19.24 5.31 -27.75
CA GLN A 455 19.27 4.17 -26.82
C GLN A 455 20.40 4.25 -25.79
N GLU A 456 21.48 4.96 -26.10
CA GLU A 456 22.62 5.18 -25.20
C GLU A 456 22.24 5.94 -23.93
N ALA A 457 21.12 6.68 -23.96
CA ALA A 457 20.59 7.40 -22.82
C ALA A 457 20.30 6.48 -21.63
N VAL A 458 19.90 5.23 -21.85
CA VAL A 458 19.57 4.29 -20.77
C VAL A 458 20.75 4.11 -19.80
N ALA A 459 21.98 4.02 -20.30
CA ALA A 459 23.16 3.76 -19.47
C ALA A 459 23.61 4.98 -18.63
N LYS A 460 23.24 6.22 -19.03
CA LYS A 460 23.71 7.47 -18.40
C LYS A 460 22.61 8.31 -17.75
N HIS A 461 21.37 8.15 -18.20
CA HIS A 461 20.20 8.89 -17.76
C HIS A 461 19.16 8.00 -17.06
N MET A 462 19.45 6.72 -16.81
CA MET A 462 18.56 5.85 -16.04
C MET A 462 19.33 5.07 -14.97
N VAL A 463 18.77 5.05 -13.76
CA VAL A 463 19.17 4.18 -12.66
C VAL A 463 17.94 3.47 -12.10
N ALA A 464 18.15 2.36 -11.39
CA ALA A 464 17.07 1.53 -10.89
C ALA A 464 17.14 1.35 -9.37
N VAL A 465 15.97 1.36 -8.73
CA VAL A 465 15.79 0.90 -7.36
C VAL A 465 14.82 -0.28 -7.39
N SER A 466 15.34 -1.49 -7.18
CA SER A 466 14.55 -2.71 -7.32
C SER A 466 15.13 -3.88 -6.54
N THR A 467 14.28 -4.85 -6.23
CA THR A 467 14.67 -6.18 -5.74
C THR A 467 14.88 -7.19 -6.89
N ASN A 468 14.51 -6.83 -8.12
CA ASN A 468 14.51 -7.72 -9.29
C ASN A 468 15.66 -7.39 -10.26
N LEU A 469 16.89 -7.76 -9.87
CA LEU A 469 18.09 -7.50 -10.70
C LEU A 469 18.00 -8.07 -12.14
N PRO A 470 17.46 -9.28 -12.37
CA PRO A 470 17.29 -9.80 -13.73
C PRO A 470 16.43 -8.90 -14.63
N ALA A 471 15.32 -8.37 -14.11
CA ALA A 471 14.45 -7.47 -14.88
C ALA A 471 15.14 -6.13 -15.20
N VAL A 472 15.94 -5.61 -14.26
CA VAL A 472 16.72 -4.38 -14.48
C VAL A 472 17.76 -4.58 -15.58
N GLY A 473 18.48 -5.71 -15.57
CA GLY A 473 19.46 -6.02 -16.61
C GLY A 473 18.80 -6.20 -17.99
N ALA A 474 17.64 -6.87 -18.06
CA ALA A 474 16.87 -7.00 -19.30
C ALA A 474 16.37 -5.66 -19.85
N PHE A 475 16.17 -4.67 -18.97
CA PHE A 475 15.81 -3.30 -19.34
C PHE A 475 16.99 -2.48 -19.88
N GLY A 476 18.23 -2.95 -19.70
CA GLY A 476 19.44 -2.31 -20.21
C GLY A 476 20.11 -1.33 -19.23
N ILE A 477 19.67 -1.28 -17.97
CA ILE A 477 20.34 -0.50 -16.93
C ILE A 477 21.51 -1.31 -16.37
N ASP A 478 22.67 -0.66 -16.26
CA ASP A 478 23.88 -1.27 -15.68
C ASP A 478 23.62 -1.74 -14.23
N ALA A 479 24.10 -2.93 -13.88
CA ALA A 479 24.06 -3.43 -12.51
C ALA A 479 24.76 -2.47 -11.52
N ALA A 480 25.81 -1.77 -11.96
CA ALA A 480 26.47 -0.72 -11.19
C ALA A 480 25.52 0.44 -10.85
N ASN A 481 24.51 0.69 -11.68
CA ASN A 481 23.48 1.72 -11.53
C ASN A 481 22.18 1.21 -10.88
N THR A 482 22.23 0.01 -10.29
CA THR A 482 21.09 -0.61 -9.60
C THR A 482 21.29 -0.56 -8.09
N PHE A 483 20.29 -0.10 -7.37
CA PHE A 483 20.29 0.04 -5.92
C PHE A 483 19.25 -0.91 -5.33
N GLY A 484 19.74 -1.98 -4.70
CA GLY A 484 18.91 -3.02 -4.12
C GLY A 484 18.20 -2.56 -2.84
N PHE A 485 17.15 -3.28 -2.50
CA PHE A 485 16.56 -3.32 -1.16
C PHE A 485 15.98 -4.72 -0.91
N TRP A 486 15.45 -4.95 0.29
CA TRP A 486 15.07 -6.30 0.74
C TRP A 486 13.54 -6.48 0.83
N ASP A 487 13.11 -7.74 0.87
CA ASP A 487 11.70 -8.14 0.96
C ASP A 487 11.04 -7.79 2.31
N TRP A 488 11.81 -7.76 3.40
CA TRP A 488 11.39 -7.27 4.71
C TRP A 488 11.12 -5.75 4.75
N VAL A 489 11.36 -5.04 3.65
CA VAL A 489 10.97 -3.63 3.46
C VAL A 489 9.58 -3.54 2.82
N GLY A 490 8.57 -3.30 3.66
CA GLY A 490 7.22 -2.95 3.21
C GLY A 490 7.22 -1.64 2.41
N GLY A 491 6.44 -1.57 1.33
CA GLY A 491 6.44 -0.41 0.41
C GLY A 491 6.18 0.92 1.12
N ARG A 492 5.13 0.99 1.94
CA ARG A 492 4.79 2.17 2.75
C ARG A 492 5.78 2.51 3.89
N TYR A 493 6.77 1.66 4.14
CA TYR A 493 7.86 1.87 5.11
C TYR A 493 9.22 2.10 4.41
N SER A 494 9.24 2.24 3.08
CA SER A 494 10.47 2.14 2.28
C SER A 494 11.25 3.45 2.11
N VAL A 495 10.75 4.60 2.58
CA VAL A 495 11.42 5.91 2.37
C VAL A 495 12.87 5.96 2.88
N SER A 496 13.19 5.22 3.94
CA SER A 496 14.55 5.11 4.49
C SER A 496 15.46 4.12 3.74
N SER A 497 14.95 3.43 2.72
CA SER A 497 15.74 2.58 1.82
C SER A 497 16.23 3.36 0.60
N ALA A 498 16.84 2.66 -0.37
CA ALA A 498 17.19 3.23 -1.67
C ALA A 498 16.02 3.97 -2.36
N VAL A 499 14.77 3.59 -2.07
CA VAL A 499 13.54 4.24 -2.60
C VAL A 499 13.53 5.74 -2.34
N GLY A 500 13.81 6.19 -1.11
CA GLY A 500 13.87 7.62 -0.77
C GLY A 500 15.29 8.15 -0.69
N VAL A 501 16.23 7.38 -0.15
CA VAL A 501 17.60 7.85 0.10
C VAL A 501 18.31 8.25 -1.19
N LEU A 502 18.11 7.53 -2.30
CA LEU A 502 18.73 7.86 -3.58
C LEU A 502 18.24 9.21 -4.16
N PRO A 503 16.93 9.42 -4.47
CA PRO A 503 16.47 10.69 -5.02
C PRO A 503 16.74 11.87 -4.09
N LEU A 504 16.55 11.69 -2.78
CA LEU A 504 16.79 12.75 -1.81
C LEU A 504 18.29 13.10 -1.70
N SER A 505 19.19 12.12 -1.77
CA SER A 505 20.64 12.39 -1.71
C SER A 505 21.14 13.08 -2.97
N LEU A 506 20.55 12.78 -4.14
CA LEU A 506 20.86 13.50 -5.39
C LEU A 506 20.42 14.97 -5.31
N GLN A 507 19.28 15.23 -4.67
CA GLN A 507 18.75 16.58 -4.51
C GLN A 507 19.46 17.38 -3.40
N TYR A 508 19.58 16.83 -2.19
CA TYR A 508 20.01 17.56 -0.99
C TYR A 508 21.39 17.13 -0.45
N GLY A 509 22.04 16.16 -1.08
CA GLY A 509 23.27 15.57 -0.58
C GLY A 509 23.04 14.52 0.51
N PHE A 510 23.94 13.55 0.60
CA PHE A 510 23.83 12.44 1.54
C PHE A 510 23.85 12.90 3.02
N GLY A 511 24.55 13.99 3.34
CA GLY A 511 24.62 14.53 4.70
C GLY A 511 23.25 14.92 5.26
N VAL A 512 22.46 15.67 4.50
CA VAL A 512 21.10 16.08 4.89
C VAL A 512 20.20 14.86 5.07
N VAL A 513 20.29 13.89 4.15
CA VAL A 513 19.50 12.66 4.22
C VAL A 513 19.93 11.80 5.41
N ARG A 514 21.22 11.77 5.75
CA ARG A 514 21.70 11.05 6.93
C ARG A 514 21.12 11.64 8.22
N SER A 515 21.06 12.97 8.35
CA SER A 515 20.41 13.62 9.49
C SER A 515 18.92 13.24 9.61
N PHE A 516 18.22 13.11 8.49
CA PHE A 516 16.84 12.59 8.48
C PHE A 516 16.77 11.14 8.99
N LEU A 517 17.65 10.25 8.52
CA LEU A 517 17.73 8.87 8.99
C LEU A 517 18.10 8.77 10.47
N ASP A 518 18.99 9.64 10.95
CA ASP A 518 19.37 9.72 12.37
C ASP A 518 18.16 10.09 13.24
N GLY A 519 17.34 11.06 12.82
CA GLY A 519 16.09 11.39 13.51
C GLY A 519 15.10 10.23 13.59
N MET A 520 14.96 9.45 12.50
CA MET A 520 14.15 8.24 12.50
C MET A 520 14.72 7.17 13.47
N GLN A 521 16.03 6.97 13.48
CA GLN A 521 16.71 6.02 14.37
C GLN A 521 16.57 6.40 15.85
N THR A 522 16.61 7.70 16.15
CA THR A 522 16.35 8.22 17.50
C THR A 522 14.93 7.86 17.97
N MET A 523 13.92 8.07 17.12
CA MET A 523 12.54 7.70 17.47
C MET A 523 12.33 6.18 17.55
N ASP A 524 13.04 5.39 16.73
CA ASP A 524 13.00 3.92 16.85
C ASP A 524 13.53 3.44 18.20
N GLU A 525 14.64 4.03 18.67
CA GLU A 525 15.22 3.68 19.97
C GLU A 525 14.29 4.08 21.12
N HIS A 526 13.66 5.27 21.03
CA HIS A 526 12.63 5.68 21.98
C HIS A 526 11.44 4.71 21.98
N TYR A 527 10.91 4.37 20.80
CA TYR A 527 9.81 3.42 20.66
C TYR A 527 10.16 2.04 21.22
N ARG A 528 11.40 1.59 21.04
CA ARG A 528 11.88 0.30 21.52
C ARG A 528 12.08 0.28 23.03
N THR A 529 12.64 1.32 23.63
CA THR A 529 13.18 1.26 25.00
C THR A 529 12.39 2.03 26.05
N ALA A 530 11.62 3.06 25.66
CA ALA A 530 10.88 3.86 26.63
C ALA A 530 9.79 3.03 27.33
N PRO A 531 9.58 3.25 28.65
CA PRO A 531 8.45 2.68 29.37
C PRO A 531 7.12 2.98 28.66
N PRO A 532 6.15 2.05 28.60
CA PRO A 532 4.88 2.25 27.89
C PRO A 532 4.16 3.56 28.27
N SER A 533 4.23 3.97 29.53
CA SER A 533 3.60 5.21 30.02
C SER A 533 4.25 6.51 29.54
N SER A 534 5.45 6.46 28.92
CA SER A 534 6.18 7.62 28.35
C SER A 534 6.60 7.41 26.90
N ASN A 535 6.17 6.32 26.27
CA ASN A 535 6.50 5.95 24.90
C ASN A 535 5.58 6.69 23.92
N LEU A 536 6.10 7.69 23.18
CA LEU A 536 5.27 8.62 22.42
C LEU A 536 4.44 7.91 21.33
N PRO A 537 5.04 7.07 20.45
CA PRO A 537 4.28 6.39 19.41
C PRO A 537 3.27 5.40 19.96
N LEU A 538 3.59 4.69 21.05
CA LEU A 538 2.66 3.77 21.71
C LEU A 538 1.46 4.52 22.27
N LEU A 539 1.67 5.63 22.97
CA LEU A 539 0.58 6.41 23.53
C LEU A 539 -0.32 7.00 22.43
N GLN A 540 0.27 7.55 21.36
CA GLN A 540 -0.51 8.04 20.22
C GLN A 540 -1.37 6.92 19.62
N GLY A 541 -0.81 5.74 19.37
CA GLY A 541 -1.55 4.59 18.87
C GLY A 541 -2.68 4.13 19.80
N LEU A 542 -2.46 4.12 21.12
CA LEU A 542 -3.50 3.77 22.09
C LEU A 542 -4.65 4.78 22.12
N PHE A 543 -4.36 6.07 21.97
CA PHE A 543 -5.40 7.08 21.89
C PHE A 543 -6.17 7.06 20.55
N ASN A 544 -5.54 6.58 19.48
CA ASN A 544 -6.24 6.32 18.23
C ASN A 544 -7.20 5.13 18.40
N VAL A 545 -6.77 4.04 19.05
CA VAL A 545 -7.66 2.93 19.46
C VAL A 545 -8.80 3.41 20.36
N TRP A 546 -8.51 4.25 21.37
CA TRP A 546 -9.51 4.84 22.25
C TRP A 546 -10.63 5.54 21.47
N ASN A 547 -10.24 6.44 20.57
CA ASN A 547 -11.18 7.22 19.77
C ASN A 547 -11.95 6.37 18.76
N ALA A 548 -11.25 5.56 17.98
CA ALA A 548 -11.87 4.80 16.89
C ALA A 548 -12.76 3.67 17.40
N THR A 549 -12.32 2.95 18.43
CA THR A 549 -12.95 1.71 18.89
C THR A 549 -13.96 1.97 20.00
N PHE A 550 -13.57 2.71 21.05
CA PHE A 550 -14.38 2.83 22.26
C PHE A 550 -15.28 4.07 22.25
N LEU A 551 -14.83 5.18 21.66
CA LEU A 551 -15.66 6.38 21.46
C LEU A 551 -16.43 6.36 20.13
N GLY A 552 -16.12 5.44 19.21
CA GLY A 552 -16.84 5.28 17.95
C GLY A 552 -16.56 6.40 16.95
N HIS A 553 -15.33 6.92 16.92
CA HIS A 553 -14.87 7.96 15.99
C HIS A 553 -13.84 7.40 14.99
N PRO A 554 -14.27 6.70 13.92
CA PRO A 554 -13.39 5.92 13.04
C PRO A 554 -12.63 6.76 11.99
N THR A 555 -12.50 8.06 12.21
CA THR A 555 -11.91 8.99 11.25
C THR A 555 -10.94 9.91 11.97
N THR A 556 -9.76 10.09 11.40
CA THR A 556 -8.71 10.93 11.99
C THR A 556 -8.30 12.01 10.99
N ALA A 557 -8.30 13.26 11.45
CA ALA A 557 -7.82 14.40 10.69
C ALA A 557 -6.34 14.68 11.01
N ILE A 558 -5.46 14.64 10.00
CA ILE A 558 -4.03 14.94 10.14
C ILE A 558 -3.79 16.38 9.69
N LEU A 559 -3.49 17.27 10.65
CA LEU A 559 -3.56 18.71 10.47
C LEU A 559 -2.22 19.37 10.79
N PRO A 560 -1.24 19.30 9.87
CA PRO A 560 0.04 19.96 10.07
C PRO A 560 -0.11 21.48 9.90
N TYR A 561 0.23 22.26 10.91
CA TYR A 561 0.35 23.72 10.85
C TYR A 561 1.71 24.12 10.29
N GLN A 562 2.04 23.53 9.15
CA GLN A 562 3.26 23.75 8.40
C GLN A 562 3.02 23.39 6.94
N GLN A 563 3.14 24.35 6.03
CA GLN A 563 2.86 24.13 4.60
C GLN A 563 3.86 23.16 3.95
N SER A 564 5.11 23.10 4.44
CA SER A 564 6.10 22.13 3.94
C SER A 564 5.70 20.67 4.23
N LEU A 565 4.74 20.43 5.12
CA LEU A 565 4.18 19.10 5.39
C LEU A 565 2.91 18.79 4.55
N ALA A 566 2.66 19.51 3.45
CA ALA A 566 1.47 19.30 2.60
C ALA A 566 1.27 17.85 2.11
N HIS A 567 2.36 17.11 1.91
CA HIS A 567 2.30 15.70 1.48
C HIS A 567 2.39 14.69 2.64
N PHE A 568 2.39 15.16 3.90
CA PHE A 568 2.43 14.27 5.07
C PHE A 568 1.15 13.43 5.20
N ALA A 569 -0.03 14.06 5.13
CA ALA A 569 -1.30 13.34 5.23
C ALA A 569 -1.47 12.26 4.14
N PRO A 570 -1.20 12.52 2.84
CA PRO A 570 -1.20 11.48 1.81
C PRO A 570 -0.22 10.33 2.07
N HIS A 571 0.96 10.60 2.66
CA HIS A 571 1.88 9.53 3.04
C HIS A 571 1.31 8.68 4.20
N VAL A 572 0.77 9.33 5.24
CA VAL A 572 0.19 8.64 6.40
C VAL A 572 -1.05 7.83 6.02
N GLN A 573 -1.86 8.31 5.07
CA GLN A 573 -3.00 7.55 4.53
C GLN A 573 -2.59 6.16 4.08
N GLN A 574 -1.52 6.05 3.27
CA GLN A 574 -1.04 4.74 2.86
C GLN A 574 -0.43 3.98 4.06
N LEU A 575 0.39 4.66 4.87
CA LEU A 575 1.06 4.05 6.02
C LEU A 575 0.08 3.38 6.99
N SER A 576 -1.03 4.04 7.28
CA SER A 576 -2.05 3.61 8.24
C SER A 576 -3.11 2.73 7.59
N MET A 577 -3.81 3.24 6.57
CA MET A 577 -4.99 2.57 6.01
C MET A 577 -4.63 1.24 5.32
N GLU A 578 -3.51 1.18 4.59
CA GLU A 578 -3.04 -0.07 3.96
C GLU A 578 -2.46 -1.07 4.98
N SER A 579 -1.98 -0.59 6.13
CA SER A 579 -1.49 -1.44 7.23
C SER A 579 -2.62 -2.03 8.07
N ASN A 580 -3.54 -1.17 8.49
CA ASN A 580 -4.47 -1.43 9.60
C ASN A 580 -5.92 -1.64 9.14
N GLY A 581 -6.26 -1.32 7.88
CA GLY A 581 -7.56 -1.59 7.27
C GLY A 581 -7.79 -3.08 7.01
N LYS A 582 -7.93 -3.86 8.08
CA LYS A 582 -7.99 -5.33 8.07
C LYS A 582 -9.28 -5.82 8.72
N GLY A 583 -9.82 -6.94 8.22
CA GLY A 583 -11.02 -7.59 8.77
C GLY A 583 -10.76 -8.92 9.48
N VAL A 584 -9.50 -9.33 9.60
CA VAL A 584 -9.10 -10.66 10.10
C VAL A 584 -7.86 -10.52 10.98
N SER A 585 -7.80 -11.23 12.11
CA SER A 585 -6.64 -11.30 13.01
C SER A 585 -5.54 -12.24 12.49
N LEU A 586 -4.37 -12.24 13.15
CA LEU A 586 -3.20 -13.02 12.73
C LEU A 586 -3.41 -14.53 12.69
N ASP A 587 -4.36 -15.05 13.48
CA ASP A 587 -4.75 -16.46 13.54
C ASP A 587 -5.84 -16.84 12.51
N GLY A 588 -6.28 -15.88 11.69
CA GLY A 588 -7.33 -16.09 10.69
C GLY A 588 -8.76 -15.88 11.21
N THR A 589 -8.94 -15.50 12.47
CA THR A 589 -10.27 -15.20 13.03
C THR A 589 -10.82 -13.88 12.48
N THR A 590 -12.09 -13.85 12.07
CA THR A 590 -12.73 -12.59 11.61
C THR A 590 -12.93 -11.64 12.79
N LEU A 591 -12.58 -10.37 12.62
CA LEU A 591 -12.75 -9.36 13.66
C LEU A 591 -14.25 -9.05 13.84
N ASN A 592 -14.68 -8.93 15.09
CA ASN A 592 -16.05 -8.51 15.46
C ASN A 592 -16.16 -7.00 15.76
N PHE A 593 -15.13 -6.24 15.43
CA PHE A 593 -15.04 -4.78 15.55
C PHE A 593 -14.34 -4.21 14.30
N GLY A 594 -14.51 -2.91 14.05
CA GLY A 594 -13.80 -2.22 12.96
C GLY A 594 -12.33 -1.98 13.33
N ALA A 595 -11.41 -2.25 12.41
CA ALA A 595 -9.99 -1.93 12.56
C ALA A 595 -9.53 -0.94 11.48
N GLY A 596 -8.58 -0.08 11.86
CA GLY A 596 -8.07 0.99 11.02
C GLY A 596 -9.00 2.19 10.94
N GLU A 597 -8.39 3.37 10.85
CA GLU A 597 -9.06 4.65 10.72
C GLU A 597 -9.16 5.08 9.25
N ILE A 598 -10.10 5.97 8.97
CA ILE A 598 -10.10 6.74 7.73
C ILE A 598 -9.27 8.00 8.00
N ASP A 599 -8.06 8.05 7.43
CA ASP A 599 -7.16 9.18 7.56
C ASP A 599 -7.38 10.20 6.43
N PHE A 600 -7.48 11.47 6.78
CA PHE A 600 -7.52 12.57 5.82
C PHE A 600 -6.90 13.84 6.42
N GLY A 601 -6.57 14.83 5.60
CA GLY A 601 -6.00 16.06 6.14
C GLY A 601 -5.46 17.00 5.09
N GLU A 602 -5.30 18.26 5.49
CA GLU A 602 -4.68 19.34 4.74
C GLU A 602 -3.91 20.22 5.73
N PRO A 603 -2.84 20.92 5.31
CA PRO A 603 -2.17 21.87 6.17
C PRO A 603 -3.10 22.94 6.74
N GLY A 604 -2.83 23.35 7.97
CA GLY A 604 -3.38 24.57 8.54
C GLY A 604 -2.71 25.80 7.87
N THR A 605 -3.44 26.87 7.54
CA THR A 605 -4.87 27.13 7.81
C THR A 605 -5.81 26.70 6.67
N ASN A 606 -5.32 26.10 5.58
CA ASN A 606 -6.15 25.73 4.42
C ASN A 606 -7.33 24.81 4.82
N GLY A 607 -7.07 23.81 5.66
CA GLY A 607 -8.12 22.92 6.19
C GLY A 607 -9.24 23.68 6.93
N GLN A 608 -8.91 24.78 7.62
CA GLN A 608 -9.87 25.63 8.34
C GLN A 608 -10.90 26.25 7.40
N HIS A 609 -10.49 26.56 6.18
CA HIS A 609 -11.32 27.18 5.13
C HIS A 609 -11.91 26.14 4.16
N SER A 610 -11.82 24.85 4.49
CA SER A 610 -12.32 23.75 3.66
C SER A 610 -13.33 22.89 4.41
N PHE A 611 -12.88 22.15 5.44
CA PHE A 611 -13.69 21.10 6.08
C PHE A 611 -13.83 21.22 7.60
N TYR A 612 -13.20 22.21 8.26
CA TYR A 612 -13.32 22.37 9.71
C TYR A 612 -14.74 22.68 10.17
N GLN A 613 -15.60 23.22 9.31
CA GLN A 613 -17.02 23.38 9.58
C GLN A 613 -17.68 22.05 9.95
N LEU A 614 -17.33 20.95 9.25
CA LEU A 614 -17.82 19.61 9.58
C LEU A 614 -17.23 19.11 10.92
N ILE A 615 -15.96 19.38 11.18
CA ILE A 615 -15.28 18.98 12.43
C ILE A 615 -15.90 19.69 13.63
N HIS A 616 -16.24 20.98 13.51
CA HIS A 616 -16.76 21.79 14.60
C HIS A 616 -18.26 21.60 14.87
N GLN A 617 -19.09 21.50 13.84
CA GLN A 617 -20.56 21.50 13.99
C GLN A 617 -21.25 20.26 13.42
N GLY A 618 -20.50 19.38 12.75
CA GLY A 618 -21.01 18.17 12.14
C GLY A 618 -20.70 16.92 12.95
N ARG A 619 -19.77 16.10 12.45
CA ARG A 619 -19.37 14.84 13.09
C ARG A 619 -18.13 15.06 13.94
N VAL A 620 -18.06 14.38 15.08
CA VAL A 620 -16.85 14.35 15.89
C VAL A 620 -15.75 13.61 15.14
N ILE A 621 -14.65 14.30 14.89
CA ILE A 621 -13.48 13.79 14.17
C ILE A 621 -12.25 14.11 15.04
N PRO A 622 -11.63 13.10 15.67
CA PRO A 622 -10.31 13.21 16.28
C PRO A 622 -9.31 13.86 15.32
N ALA A 623 -8.47 14.74 15.85
CA ALA A 623 -7.57 15.55 15.05
C ALA A 623 -6.16 15.54 15.64
N GLU A 624 -5.18 15.20 14.81
CA GLU A 624 -3.76 15.24 15.11
C GLU A 624 -3.17 16.56 14.59
N PHE A 625 -3.00 17.53 15.49
CA PHE A 625 -2.37 18.81 15.19
C PHE A 625 -0.84 18.68 15.30
N ILE A 626 -0.12 18.99 14.21
CA ILE A 626 1.35 18.97 14.19
C ILE A 626 1.84 20.40 14.00
N ALA A 627 2.54 20.93 14.99
CA ALA A 627 3.08 22.29 14.94
C ALA A 627 4.60 22.28 15.14
N ILE A 628 5.30 23.11 14.38
CA ILE A 628 6.74 23.32 14.51
C ILE A 628 6.96 24.68 15.15
N ALA A 629 7.75 24.73 16.23
CA ALA A 629 7.94 25.94 17.01
C ALA A 629 8.65 27.07 16.24
N THR A 630 9.50 26.72 15.27
CA THR A 630 10.27 27.66 14.46
C THR A 630 9.95 27.43 12.98
N SER A 631 9.66 28.52 12.25
CA SER A 631 9.44 28.46 10.81
C SER A 631 10.73 28.09 10.05
N GLN A 632 10.57 27.39 8.92
CA GLN A 632 11.68 27.21 7.96
C GLN A 632 11.99 28.50 7.19
N GLN A 633 11.04 29.43 7.18
CA GLN A 633 11.12 30.73 6.52
C GLN A 633 10.62 31.78 7.52
N ASP A 634 11.53 32.58 8.07
CA ASP A 634 11.16 33.76 8.86
C ASP A 634 10.52 34.77 7.91
N VAL A 635 9.19 34.83 7.89
CA VAL A 635 8.53 35.69 6.92
C VAL A 635 8.74 37.16 7.29
N TYR A 636 9.32 37.91 6.36
CA TYR A 636 9.47 39.37 6.35
C TYR A 636 8.09 40.05 6.32
N LEU A 637 7.33 40.08 7.42
CA LEU A 637 5.92 40.53 7.37
C LEU A 637 5.41 41.23 8.64
N GLU A 638 5.76 42.50 8.83
CA GLU A 638 4.96 43.40 9.68
C GLU A 638 3.48 43.46 9.22
N ALA A 639 3.24 43.44 7.90
CA ALA A 639 1.89 43.55 7.33
C ALA A 639 1.03 42.28 7.47
N LEU A 640 1.62 41.08 7.32
CA LEU A 640 0.88 39.82 7.52
C LEU A 640 0.72 39.49 9.00
N ALA A 641 1.69 39.86 9.86
CA ALA A 641 1.49 39.77 11.29
C ALA A 641 0.29 40.61 11.75
N ASN A 642 0.05 41.77 11.12
CA ASN A 642 -1.13 42.60 11.36
C ASN A 642 -2.42 41.99 10.78
N LYS A 643 -2.39 41.39 9.58
CA LYS A 643 -3.57 40.71 9.00
C LYS A 643 -3.93 39.40 9.71
N VAL A 644 -2.95 38.62 10.16
CA VAL A 644 -3.14 37.42 11.00
C VAL A 644 -3.62 37.84 12.39
N ARG A 645 -3.09 38.91 12.99
CA ARG A 645 -3.65 39.50 14.22
C ARG A 645 -5.08 39.97 14.00
N ALA A 646 -5.39 40.63 12.89
CA ALA A 646 -6.75 41.06 12.56
C ALA A 646 -7.69 39.87 12.31
N SER A 647 -7.22 38.78 11.70
CA SER A 647 -8.01 37.56 11.47
C SER A 647 -8.24 36.77 12.76
N LEU A 648 -7.22 36.69 13.63
CA LEU A 648 -7.34 36.14 14.99
C LEU A 648 -8.23 37.02 15.88
N ALA A 649 -8.19 38.35 15.72
CA ALA A 649 -9.06 39.29 16.41
C ALA A 649 -10.50 39.29 15.86
N ALA A 650 -10.69 39.07 14.56
CA ALA A 650 -11.99 38.85 13.92
C ALA A 650 -12.61 37.52 14.38
N ALA A 651 -11.80 36.47 14.49
CA ALA A 651 -12.20 35.20 15.12
C ALA A 651 -12.57 35.37 16.61
N ARG A 652 -11.97 36.34 17.32
CA ARG A 652 -12.35 36.71 18.70
C ARG A 652 -13.60 37.59 18.78
N SER A 653 -13.90 38.42 17.78
CA SER A 653 -14.99 39.42 17.83
C SER A 653 -16.32 38.96 17.21
N ASN A 654 -16.32 37.91 16.40
CA ASN A 654 -17.55 37.32 15.80
C ASN A 654 -18.39 36.45 16.76
N GLY A 655 -18.39 36.72 18.07
CA GLY A 655 -19.39 36.22 19.03
C GLY A 655 -19.38 34.72 19.37
N ASN A 656 -18.71 33.86 18.58
CA ASN A 656 -18.42 32.47 18.95
C ASN A 656 -17.02 32.41 19.56
N ALA A 657 -16.93 32.73 20.84
CA ALA A 657 -15.68 32.84 21.56
C ALA A 657 -14.90 31.51 21.57
N LEU A 658 -13.90 31.40 20.70
CA LEU A 658 -12.61 30.85 21.13
C LEU A 658 -12.07 31.83 22.18
N ARG A 659 -12.48 31.65 23.44
CA ARG A 659 -11.83 32.28 24.59
C ARG A 659 -10.41 31.73 24.65
N ALA A 660 -9.47 32.49 24.10
CA ALA A 660 -8.04 32.22 24.24
C ALA A 660 -7.53 32.36 25.69
N ASP A 661 -8.41 32.71 26.64
CA ASP A 661 -8.08 32.92 28.05
C ASP A 661 -8.77 31.88 28.99
N GLU A 662 -9.46 30.86 28.46
CA GLU A 662 -9.97 29.72 29.24
C GLU A 662 -9.58 28.40 28.54
N GLY A 663 -8.43 27.80 28.88
CA GLY A 663 -8.11 26.42 28.45
C GLY A 663 -6.69 26.15 27.92
N PHE A 664 -5.75 27.09 28.05
CA PHE A 664 -4.33 26.80 27.87
C PHE A 664 -3.66 26.72 29.24
N ASN A 665 -3.11 25.56 29.60
CA ASN A 665 -2.21 25.48 30.75
C ASN A 665 -0.97 26.37 30.49
N SER A 666 -0.25 26.74 31.55
CA SER A 666 0.91 27.65 31.50
C SER A 666 2.01 27.19 30.53
N SER A 667 2.13 25.88 30.28
CA SER A 667 3.08 25.27 29.35
C SER A 667 2.66 25.40 27.88
N THR A 668 1.39 25.18 27.54
CA THR A 668 0.87 25.39 26.16
C THR A 668 0.75 26.87 25.83
N ALA A 669 0.36 27.70 26.81
CA ALA A 669 0.39 29.15 26.68
C ALA A 669 1.82 29.68 26.52
N ALA A 670 2.82 29.03 27.14
CA ALA A 670 4.24 29.35 26.93
C ALA A 670 4.75 28.88 25.55
N LEU A 671 4.28 27.75 25.04
CA LEU A 671 4.64 27.25 23.71
C LEU A 671 3.99 28.10 22.60
N LEU A 672 2.69 28.40 22.74
CA LEU A 672 1.95 29.31 21.88
C LEU A 672 2.46 30.75 22.03
N GLY A 673 2.87 31.17 23.23
CA GLY A 673 3.51 32.45 23.49
C GLY A 673 4.91 32.55 22.87
N ARG A 674 5.68 31.46 22.82
CA ARG A 674 6.95 31.36 22.06
C ARG A 674 6.69 31.37 20.55
N PHE A 675 5.70 30.60 20.09
CA PHE A 675 5.23 30.58 18.70
C PHE A 675 4.68 31.95 18.26
N LEU A 676 4.07 32.74 19.14
CA LEU A 676 3.60 34.09 18.84
C LEU A 676 4.72 35.14 18.96
N LYS A 677 5.70 34.93 19.85
CA LYS A 677 6.91 35.76 19.96
C LYS A 677 7.80 35.72 18.72
N GLN A 678 7.75 34.64 17.93
CA GLN A 678 8.47 34.57 16.66
C GLN A 678 7.93 35.55 15.59
N TYR A 679 6.72 36.05 15.77
CA TYR A 679 6.09 37.07 14.92
C TYR A 679 6.24 38.50 15.47
N GLN A 680 7.09 38.69 16.48
CA GLN A 680 7.52 40.03 16.91
C GLN A 680 8.67 40.49 16.01
N PRO A 681 8.63 41.72 15.45
CA PRO A 681 9.74 42.23 14.67
C PRO A 681 11.00 42.24 15.53
N LYS A 682 12.08 41.62 15.03
CA LYS A 682 13.43 42.01 15.46
C LYS A 682 13.61 43.45 14.98
N GLY A 683 14.02 44.34 15.88
CA GLY A 683 14.20 45.77 15.59
C GLY A 683 15.04 46.00 14.33
N PRO A 684 14.95 47.20 13.75
CA PRO A 684 15.47 47.47 12.40
C PRO A 684 16.97 47.17 12.35
N SER A 685 17.35 46.14 11.60
CA SER A 685 18.71 46.00 11.08
C SER A 685 18.72 46.51 9.65
N ASP A 686 19.56 47.51 9.41
CA ASP A 686 19.65 48.31 8.19
C ASP A 686 19.70 47.49 6.89
N GLY A 687 18.90 47.91 5.91
CA GLY A 687 19.10 47.59 4.49
C GLY A 687 18.28 46.42 3.93
N ALA A 688 16.96 46.59 3.78
CA ALA A 688 16.15 45.76 2.88
C ALA A 688 15.95 46.51 1.53
N PRO A 689 16.18 45.88 0.36
CA PRO A 689 15.95 46.52 -0.93
C PRO A 689 14.45 46.72 -1.21
N ALA A 690 14.12 47.81 -1.91
CA ALA A 690 12.75 48.21 -2.23
C ALA A 690 12.02 47.18 -3.13
N LEU A 691 10.74 46.94 -2.81
CA LEU A 691 9.84 46.03 -3.53
C LEU A 691 9.55 46.51 -4.97
N PRO A 692 9.41 45.60 -5.96
CA PRO A 692 8.91 45.91 -7.30
C PRO A 692 7.48 46.46 -7.27
N SER A 693 7.21 47.45 -8.12
CA SER A 693 5.97 48.25 -8.20
C SER A 693 4.67 47.46 -8.41
N ALA A 694 4.73 46.17 -8.79
CA ALA A 694 3.56 45.34 -9.04
C ALA A 694 2.76 44.97 -7.78
N LEU A 695 3.35 45.10 -6.57
CA LEU A 695 2.71 44.74 -5.29
C LEU A 695 2.05 45.91 -4.55
N GLN A 696 2.07 47.13 -5.11
CA GLN A 696 1.46 48.32 -4.48
C GLN A 696 -0.05 48.51 -4.78
N SER A 697 -0.70 47.64 -5.55
CA SER A 697 -2.08 47.85 -6.02
C SER A 697 -3.08 46.73 -5.70
N ALA A 698 -2.83 45.88 -4.69
CA ALA A 698 -3.74 44.82 -4.25
C ALA A 698 -4.13 44.92 -2.77
#